data_AF-C3ZNU8-F1
#
_entry.id   AF-C3ZNU8-F1
#
_cell.length_a   1.000
_cell.length_b   1.000
_cell.length_c   1.000
_cell.angle_alpha   90.00
_cell.angle_beta   90.00
_cell.angle_gamma   90.00
#
_symmetry.space_group_name_H-M   'P 1'
#
loop_
_entity.id
_entity.type
_entity.pdbx_description
1 polymer ?
#
loop_
_entity_poly.entity_id
_entity_poly.type
_entity_poly.pdbx_seq_one_letter_code
_entity_poly.pdbx_strand_id
1 'polypeptide(L)'
;METVNGKLFLLAFFGLCTAAVTGITVSGKEVEATRALGTNGDTGGTGGSLTEKREQAAERLAALVRTMSEQHEREVDGEDGLSYQSRRQNNPCGSYIVLNEASRNVAQVNNGNADGCDSGFAGEWYRFMGAAGNVMPTQAPPDVYRCGTDAPMWMNGQHPTLADGEVSRQACAYWSGNTCSWQTTIQVRACSGGYYVYKLPAAPACSLVYCGATEDIDDCAANPCANGDCVDLVNSYSCTCYSGYEGDNCDRNIDDCAANPCANGDCVDGLNSYTCTCYSGYEGENCERDVDGCSPNPCDPLATCQDVTAPGTGATCTCAAGYEGDGELGGSGCTVPVPPSEMSGSTTCTNDYMEVSIPEEELTDIDQNNLHWEPDHNCGATTNGTHYLFRTELYGCGTKVAFDPTYVTFLNTISILGAANDAGVISRASDVRITSRCEYKREQWVDSTFMPIPGGLNFTEEGFGQLEVRLSMFPTRQYQSQYRANQFPIHRKLRENVYLQLEVQGHGQKLGVLALNCKATMSPEPNDTLQYQLINDGCASDPTLDIYSTKDANKERFGFEAFRFIKEVKSVYVHCEVMVCNAADPGSRCEQGCVARRKRASDDKVDMIGRHMIRLGPIVLDDDDSVESSLRERRSAAWSLLAAGGGLMALALVVLGAAIAKRSRREKWAYQGLTHGKEEEG
;
A
#
# COMPACT_ATOMS: atom_id res chain seq x y z
N MET A 1 -48.12 17.28 -5.61
CA MET A 1 -47.95 18.63 -5.04
C MET A 1 -46.52 19.02 -5.37
N GLU A 2 -46.25 19.49 -6.59
CA GLU A 2 -46.28 20.93 -7.01
C GLU A 2 -45.48 21.80 -6.04
N THR A 3 -44.54 22.69 -6.40
CA THR A 3 -43.92 23.29 -7.61
C THR A 3 -42.82 24.22 -7.01
N VAL A 4 -41.67 24.57 -7.61
CA VAL A 4 -41.45 25.69 -8.55
C VAL A 4 -39.90 25.87 -8.76
N ASN A 5 -39.48 25.80 -10.03
CA ASN A 5 -38.45 26.54 -10.80
C ASN A 5 -37.02 26.85 -10.26
N GLY A 6 -35.93 26.65 -11.03
CA GLY A 6 -35.93 26.29 -12.45
C GLY A 6 -34.58 26.14 -13.18
N LYS A 7 -34.78 25.62 -14.41
CA LYS A 7 -33.98 25.62 -15.66
C LYS A 7 -32.88 24.56 -15.86
N LEU A 8 -33.40 23.41 -16.27
CA LEU A 8 -32.90 22.42 -17.22
C LEU A 8 -32.67 23.01 -18.63
N PHE A 9 -31.66 22.55 -19.38
CA PHE A 9 -31.84 21.97 -20.72
C PHE A 9 -30.59 21.20 -21.19
N LEU A 10 -30.83 19.95 -21.61
CA LEU A 10 -29.92 18.99 -22.22
C LEU A 10 -30.29 18.89 -23.72
N LEU A 11 -29.29 18.56 -24.55
CA LEU A 11 -29.34 18.03 -25.93
C LEU A 11 -29.67 18.98 -27.10
N ALA A 12 -28.65 19.21 -27.94
CA ALA A 12 -28.52 18.70 -29.31
C ALA A 12 -27.46 19.52 -30.08
N PHE A 13 -26.52 18.86 -30.75
CA PHE A 13 -26.21 19.00 -32.19
C PHE A 13 -24.87 18.34 -32.55
N PHE A 14 -25.00 17.16 -33.19
CA PHE A 14 -24.11 16.70 -34.25
C PHE A 14 -24.11 17.71 -35.41
N GLY A 15 -22.96 17.94 -36.06
CA GLY A 15 -22.94 18.33 -37.47
C GLY A 15 -21.90 19.37 -37.90
N LEU A 16 -21.09 18.96 -38.90
CA LEU A 16 -20.22 19.71 -39.82
C LEU A 16 -18.78 19.99 -39.29
N CYS A 17 -17.67 19.55 -39.89
CA CYS A 17 -17.40 19.19 -41.29
C CYS A 17 -16.41 18.01 -41.41
N THR A 18 -16.73 17.09 -42.31
CA THR A 18 -15.76 16.34 -43.13
C THR A 18 -15.24 17.26 -44.25
N ALA A 19 -13.92 17.33 -44.44
CA ALA A 19 -13.25 17.30 -45.76
C ALA A 19 -11.76 17.67 -45.66
N ALA A 20 -10.94 16.79 -46.24
CA ALA A 20 -9.70 17.05 -46.96
C ALA A 20 -8.46 17.55 -46.18
N VAL A 21 -7.55 16.61 -45.87
CA VAL A 21 -6.11 16.85 -46.12
C VAL A 21 -5.58 15.69 -46.96
N THR A 22 -5.66 15.88 -48.27
CA THR A 22 -4.74 15.31 -49.24
C THR A 22 -3.35 15.91 -49.04
N GLY A 23 -2.31 15.11 -49.24
CA GLY A 23 -0.92 15.58 -49.22
C GLY A 23 -0.59 16.55 -50.36
N ILE A 24 0.55 17.24 -50.20
CA ILE A 24 1.44 17.82 -51.23
C ILE A 24 2.73 18.19 -50.47
N THR A 25 3.78 17.40 -50.59
CA THR A 25 4.99 17.66 -51.40
C THR A 25 5.58 19.07 -51.26
N VAL A 26 6.81 19.09 -50.72
CA VAL A 26 7.75 20.21 -50.75
C VAL A 26 8.18 20.49 -52.19
N SER A 27 8.18 21.77 -52.60
CA SER A 27 9.11 22.26 -53.62
C SER A 27 9.40 23.75 -53.44
N GLY A 28 10.61 24.03 -52.96
CA GLY A 28 11.60 24.92 -53.59
C GLY A 28 11.28 26.40 -53.88
N LYS A 29 12.26 27.23 -53.47
CA LYS A 29 12.63 28.59 -53.93
C LYS A 29 11.85 29.76 -53.34
N GLU A 30 12.41 30.94 -53.11
CA GLU A 30 13.74 31.54 -52.91
C GLU A 30 13.45 33.06 -52.76
N VAL A 31 14.38 33.83 -52.18
CA VAL A 31 14.56 35.29 -52.35
C VAL A 31 13.74 36.26 -51.46
N GLU A 32 14.51 36.88 -50.55
CA GLU A 32 14.62 38.30 -50.16
C GLU A 32 13.38 39.22 -50.14
N ALA A 33 13.20 39.93 -49.02
CA ALA A 33 13.31 41.39 -49.04
C ALA A 33 13.49 41.97 -47.62
N THR A 34 14.33 42.99 -47.58
CA THR A 34 14.96 43.67 -46.46
C THR A 34 14.15 44.88 -45.97
N ARG A 35 14.55 45.38 -44.78
CA ARG A 35 14.43 46.77 -44.27
C ARG A 35 13.04 47.26 -43.87
N ALA A 36 12.86 48.19 -42.93
CA ALA A 36 13.65 48.81 -41.85
C ALA A 36 12.74 49.93 -41.28
N LEU A 37 12.96 50.31 -40.03
CA LEU A 37 12.66 51.58 -39.32
C LEU A 37 12.42 51.18 -37.85
N GLY A 38 13.14 51.62 -36.82
CA GLY A 38 14.00 52.79 -36.66
C GLY A 38 13.63 53.51 -35.35
N THR A 39 14.46 53.32 -34.32
CA THR A 39 14.85 54.26 -33.24
C THR A 39 13.84 54.74 -32.18
N ASN A 40 14.06 54.35 -30.90
CA ASN A 40 14.63 55.16 -29.78
C ASN A 40 13.98 54.86 -28.41
N GLY A 41 14.83 54.72 -27.37
CA GLY A 41 14.46 55.01 -25.97
C GLY A 41 14.99 54.03 -24.92
N ASP A 42 16.10 54.39 -24.27
CA ASP A 42 16.65 53.78 -23.05
C ASP A 42 15.69 53.89 -21.84
N THR A 43 15.51 52.79 -21.09
CA THR A 43 15.59 52.71 -19.61
C THR A 43 15.72 51.24 -19.18
N GLY A 44 16.62 50.94 -18.24
CA GLY A 44 17.00 49.57 -17.86
C GLY A 44 16.00 48.79 -16.99
N GLY A 45 16.26 47.48 -16.86
CA GLY A 45 15.65 46.59 -15.86
C GLY A 45 15.12 45.25 -16.39
N THR A 46 15.90 44.18 -16.20
CA THR A 46 15.52 42.77 -15.97
C THR A 46 14.23 42.18 -16.60
N GLY A 47 14.40 41.18 -17.47
CA GLY A 47 13.33 40.21 -17.78
C GLY A 47 13.46 39.59 -19.17
N GLY A 48 14.21 38.49 -19.30
CA GLY A 48 14.13 37.65 -20.51
C GLY A 48 12.71 37.08 -20.63
N SER A 49 12.04 37.37 -21.75
CA SER A 49 10.65 36.98 -22.00
C SER A 49 10.48 35.46 -21.89
N LEU A 50 9.36 35.01 -21.31
CA LEU A 50 8.96 33.61 -21.22
C LEU A 50 8.96 32.89 -22.59
N THR A 51 8.86 33.65 -23.69
CA THR A 51 8.92 33.14 -25.06
C THR A 51 10.32 32.72 -25.48
N GLU A 52 11.36 33.49 -25.15
CA GLU A 52 12.77 33.16 -25.49
C GLU A 52 13.28 31.94 -24.71
N LYS A 53 12.86 31.79 -23.44
CA LYS A 53 13.20 30.60 -22.64
C LYS A 53 12.48 29.33 -23.11
N ARG A 54 11.27 29.46 -23.67
CA ARG A 54 10.52 28.34 -24.26
C ARG A 54 11.10 27.90 -25.60
N GLU A 55 11.60 28.84 -26.40
CA GLU A 55 12.22 28.56 -27.69
C GLU A 55 13.59 27.86 -27.52
N GLN A 56 14.42 28.31 -26.57
CA GLN A 56 15.67 27.61 -26.20
C GLN A 56 15.44 26.22 -25.58
N ALA A 57 14.34 26.02 -24.84
CA ALA A 57 13.98 24.71 -24.30
C ALA A 57 13.49 23.76 -25.41
N ALA A 58 12.73 24.26 -26.39
CA ALA A 58 12.25 23.49 -27.53
C ALA A 58 13.41 23.05 -28.45
N GLU A 59 14.39 23.92 -28.70
CA GLU A 59 15.58 23.55 -29.49
C GLU A 59 16.47 22.52 -28.77
N ARG A 60 16.62 22.63 -27.44
CA ARG A 60 17.37 21.63 -26.66
C ARG A 60 16.70 20.26 -26.64
N LEU A 61 15.36 20.24 -26.61
CA LEU A 61 14.58 19.00 -26.68
C LEU A 61 14.64 18.37 -28.08
N ALA A 62 14.53 19.20 -29.14
CA ALA A 62 14.67 18.73 -30.52
C ALA A 62 16.08 18.22 -30.84
N ALA A 63 17.11 18.82 -30.26
CA ALA A 63 18.49 18.34 -30.33
C ALA A 63 18.62 16.97 -29.64
N LEU A 64 18.09 16.82 -28.41
CA LEU A 64 18.13 15.57 -27.65
C LEU A 64 17.41 14.41 -28.39
N VAL A 65 16.25 14.69 -29.00
CA VAL A 65 15.49 13.71 -29.79
C VAL A 65 16.23 13.30 -31.06
N ARG A 66 16.97 14.22 -31.72
CA ARG A 66 17.87 13.85 -32.83
C ARG A 66 19.03 12.98 -32.37
N THR A 67 19.65 13.29 -31.23
CA THR A 67 20.76 12.47 -30.71
C THR A 67 20.30 11.07 -30.30
N MET A 68 19.09 10.94 -29.74
CA MET A 68 18.51 9.64 -29.38
C MET A 68 18.11 8.81 -30.62
N SER A 69 17.61 9.47 -31.68
CA SER A 69 17.33 8.81 -32.97
C SER A 69 18.62 8.34 -33.67
N GLU A 70 19.69 9.12 -33.60
CA GLU A 70 21.00 8.79 -34.18
C GLU A 70 21.81 7.75 -33.36
N GLN A 71 21.45 7.53 -32.09
CA GLN A 71 21.99 6.44 -31.27
C GLN A 71 21.20 5.14 -31.43
N HIS A 72 19.89 5.20 -31.65
CA HIS A 72 19.08 4.02 -31.97
C HIS A 72 19.45 3.40 -33.33
N GLU A 73 19.90 4.20 -34.30
CA GLU A 73 20.40 3.71 -35.60
C GLU A 73 21.83 3.14 -35.55
N ARG A 74 22.57 3.28 -34.43
CA ARG A 74 23.95 2.79 -34.30
C ARG A 74 24.12 1.52 -33.45
N GLU A 75 23.06 1.04 -32.81
CA GLU A 75 23.06 -0.20 -32.00
C GLU A 75 22.44 -1.42 -32.71
N VAL A 76 22.10 -1.31 -34.00
CA VAL A 76 21.55 -2.41 -34.83
C VAL A 76 22.46 -2.75 -36.02
N ASP A 77 23.77 -2.70 -35.84
CA ASP A 77 24.74 -3.22 -36.82
C ASP A 77 25.51 -4.40 -36.21
N GLY A 78 24.88 -5.58 -36.30
CA GLY A 78 25.45 -6.86 -35.94
C GLY A 78 24.67 -8.00 -36.59
N GLU A 79 25.15 -8.41 -37.77
CA GLU A 79 24.80 -9.59 -38.58
C GLU A 79 23.60 -9.47 -39.58
N ASP A 80 23.99 -9.42 -40.87
CA ASP A 80 23.25 -9.72 -42.12
C ASP A 80 22.04 -8.86 -42.56
N GLY A 81 22.29 -7.55 -42.68
CA GLY A 81 21.38 -6.55 -43.28
C GLY A 81 21.16 -6.60 -44.80
N LEU A 82 21.59 -7.64 -45.52
CA LEU A 82 21.34 -7.77 -46.98
C LEU A 82 20.10 -8.62 -47.34
N SER A 83 19.35 -9.11 -46.35
CA SER A 83 18.26 -10.07 -46.53
C SER A 83 16.86 -9.53 -46.17
N TYR A 84 16.77 -8.43 -45.42
CA TYR A 84 15.50 -7.92 -44.87
C TYR A 84 14.88 -6.82 -45.74
N GLN A 85 15.67 -5.90 -46.29
CA GLN A 85 15.16 -4.81 -47.14
C GLN A 85 14.74 -5.27 -48.55
N SER A 86 15.30 -6.36 -49.07
CA SER A 86 14.85 -6.97 -50.34
C SER A 86 13.52 -7.72 -50.20
N ARG A 87 13.12 -8.12 -48.99
CA ARG A 87 11.83 -8.80 -48.72
C ARG A 87 10.64 -7.85 -48.56
N ARG A 88 10.86 -6.62 -48.10
CA ARG A 88 9.77 -5.63 -47.94
C ARG A 88 9.25 -5.07 -49.26
N GLN A 89 10.06 -5.06 -50.32
CA GLN A 89 9.64 -4.50 -51.61
C GLN A 89 8.72 -5.41 -52.44
N ASN A 90 8.39 -6.63 -52.00
CA ASN A 90 7.54 -7.56 -52.74
C ASN A 90 6.53 -8.33 -51.85
N ASN A 91 6.08 -7.76 -50.73
CA ASN A 91 4.97 -8.39 -49.98
C ASN A 91 3.62 -7.87 -50.51
N PRO A 92 2.83 -8.70 -51.22
CA PRO A 92 1.55 -8.27 -51.78
C PRO A 92 0.50 -7.91 -50.73
N CYS A 93 0.68 -8.32 -49.47
CA CYS A 93 -0.17 -7.87 -48.36
C CYS A 93 0.12 -6.41 -47.92
N GLY A 94 1.26 -5.84 -48.30
CA GLY A 94 1.62 -4.44 -47.96
C GLY A 94 1.51 -3.46 -49.14
N SER A 95 1.35 -3.97 -50.36
CA SER A 95 1.30 -3.16 -51.59
C SER A 95 0.35 -3.81 -52.60
N TYR A 96 -0.81 -3.20 -52.82
CA TYR A 96 -1.86 -3.67 -53.72
C TYR A 96 -2.70 -2.49 -54.23
N ILE A 97 -3.42 -2.72 -55.33
CA ILE A 97 -4.37 -1.80 -55.94
C ILE A 97 -5.78 -2.10 -55.40
N VAL A 98 -6.49 -1.08 -54.96
CA VAL A 98 -7.83 -1.24 -54.37
C VAL A 98 -8.90 -1.27 -55.47
N LEU A 99 -9.78 -2.27 -55.39
CA LEU A 99 -11.03 -2.37 -56.16
C LEU A 99 -12.19 -2.06 -55.22
N ASN A 100 -12.84 -0.91 -55.39
CA ASN A 100 -13.88 -0.44 -54.48
C ASN A 100 -15.17 0.02 -55.17
N GLU A 101 -15.24 -0.13 -56.49
CA GLU A 101 -16.39 0.31 -57.27
C GLU A 101 -17.61 -0.57 -56.95
N ALA A 102 -18.72 0.08 -56.57
CA ALA A 102 -19.97 -0.62 -56.24
C ALA A 102 -20.44 -1.54 -57.37
N SER A 103 -20.20 -1.15 -58.62
CA SER A 103 -20.56 -1.93 -59.80
C SER A 103 -19.94 -3.33 -59.81
N ARG A 104 -18.80 -3.57 -59.15
CA ARG A 104 -18.11 -4.87 -59.11
C ARG A 104 -18.75 -5.88 -58.14
N ASN A 105 -19.64 -5.43 -57.25
CA ASN A 105 -20.24 -6.30 -56.26
C ASN A 105 -21.29 -7.23 -56.90
N VAL A 106 -21.24 -8.53 -56.57
CA VAL A 106 -22.21 -9.53 -57.05
C VAL A 106 -23.66 -9.22 -56.67
N ALA A 107 -23.90 -8.40 -55.65
CA ALA A 107 -25.23 -7.95 -55.26
C ALA A 107 -25.83 -6.91 -56.21
N GLN A 108 -25.01 -6.24 -57.04
CA GLN A 108 -25.50 -5.24 -57.99
C GLN A 108 -25.97 -5.90 -59.30
N VAL A 109 -27.18 -5.53 -59.74
CA VAL A 109 -27.80 -6.00 -60.99
C VAL A 109 -27.79 -4.87 -62.02
N ASN A 110 -27.29 -5.13 -63.23
CA ASN A 110 -27.28 -4.15 -64.30
C ASN A 110 -28.48 -4.28 -65.23
N ASN A 111 -29.17 -3.17 -65.51
CA ASN A 111 -30.32 -3.12 -66.42
C ASN A 111 -29.93 -2.88 -67.90
N GLY A 112 -28.85 -3.52 -68.37
CA GLY A 112 -28.56 -3.63 -69.81
C GLY A 112 -27.34 -2.88 -70.37
N ASN A 113 -26.47 -2.30 -69.53
CA ASN A 113 -25.16 -1.82 -69.95
C ASN A 113 -24.04 -2.66 -69.30
N ALA A 114 -23.13 -3.21 -70.13
CA ALA A 114 -21.92 -3.91 -69.73
C ALA A 114 -20.71 -2.95 -69.86
N ASP A 115 -20.64 -1.96 -68.96
CA ASP A 115 -19.65 -0.89 -69.02
C ASP A 115 -18.37 -1.20 -68.19
N GLY A 116 -18.36 -2.30 -67.43
CA GLY A 116 -17.16 -2.78 -66.75
C GLY A 116 -16.11 -3.27 -67.74
N CYS A 117 -14.82 -3.06 -67.45
CA CYS A 117 -13.74 -3.56 -68.30
C CYS A 117 -12.44 -3.73 -67.50
N ASP A 118 -11.97 -4.98 -67.37
CA ASP A 118 -10.70 -5.31 -66.70
C ASP A 118 -9.57 -5.66 -67.68
N SER A 119 -9.72 -5.30 -68.96
CA SER A 119 -8.67 -5.52 -69.97
C SER A 119 -7.41 -4.68 -69.76
N GLY A 120 -7.50 -3.63 -68.94
CA GLY A 120 -6.38 -2.79 -68.54
C GLY A 120 -5.57 -3.32 -67.35
N PHE A 121 -5.93 -4.46 -66.74
CA PHE A 121 -5.20 -4.98 -65.59
C PHE A 121 -3.80 -5.45 -65.99
N ALA A 122 -2.77 -5.01 -65.28
CA ALA A 122 -1.38 -5.32 -65.62
C ALA A 122 -0.85 -6.63 -65.00
N GLY A 123 -1.71 -7.43 -64.34
CA GLY A 123 -1.25 -8.59 -63.57
C GLY A 123 -0.68 -8.22 -62.19
N GLU A 124 -1.07 -7.06 -61.67
CA GLU A 124 -0.68 -6.58 -60.34
C GLU A 124 -1.51 -7.24 -59.22
N TRP A 125 -1.16 -6.94 -57.98
CA TRP A 125 -1.93 -7.37 -56.81
C TRP A 125 -3.09 -6.41 -56.55
N TYR A 126 -4.29 -6.95 -56.41
CA TYR A 126 -5.53 -6.22 -56.17
C TYR A 126 -6.20 -6.68 -54.88
N ARG A 127 -6.96 -5.79 -54.24
CA ARG A 127 -7.80 -6.09 -53.06
C ARG A 127 -9.19 -5.52 -53.24
N PHE A 128 -10.22 -6.34 -53.02
CA PHE A 128 -11.60 -5.86 -52.93
C PHE A 128 -11.81 -5.15 -51.58
N MET A 129 -12.34 -3.93 -51.62
CA MET A 129 -12.70 -3.17 -50.43
C MET A 129 -13.98 -2.35 -50.65
N GLY A 130 -14.59 -1.88 -49.56
CA GLY A 130 -15.71 -0.94 -49.64
C GLY A 130 -16.92 -1.51 -50.36
N ALA A 131 -17.49 -0.75 -51.30
CA ALA A 131 -18.74 -1.13 -51.96
C ALA A 131 -18.61 -2.33 -52.91
N ALA A 132 -17.40 -2.64 -53.39
CA ALA A 132 -17.14 -3.82 -54.22
C ALA A 132 -17.27 -5.15 -53.43
N GLY A 133 -17.27 -5.10 -52.09
CA GLY A 133 -17.11 -6.27 -51.22
C GLY A 133 -15.67 -6.40 -50.72
N ASN A 134 -15.35 -7.53 -50.10
CA ASN A 134 -14.06 -7.79 -49.45
C ASN A 134 -13.34 -9.04 -49.97
N VAL A 135 -14.05 -9.89 -50.72
CA VAL A 135 -13.49 -11.09 -51.32
C VAL A 135 -13.93 -11.24 -52.77
N MET A 136 -13.18 -12.02 -53.55
CA MET A 136 -13.68 -12.56 -54.81
C MET A 136 -14.64 -13.72 -54.50
N PRO A 137 -15.85 -13.77 -55.08
CA PRO A 137 -16.79 -14.86 -54.81
C PRO A 137 -16.18 -16.21 -55.23
N THR A 138 -16.38 -17.24 -54.40
CA THR A 138 -15.92 -18.61 -54.69
C THR A 138 -16.95 -19.44 -55.47
N GLN A 139 -18.13 -18.86 -55.70
CA GLN A 139 -19.24 -19.46 -56.43
C GLN A 139 -19.64 -18.58 -57.61
N ALA A 140 -20.22 -19.21 -58.64
CA ALA A 140 -20.70 -18.51 -59.81
C ALA A 140 -21.73 -17.44 -59.41
N PRO A 141 -21.62 -16.19 -59.90
CA PRO A 141 -22.63 -15.17 -59.68
C PRO A 141 -23.98 -15.67 -60.20
N PRO A 142 -25.12 -15.23 -59.63
CA PRO A 142 -26.42 -15.83 -59.92
C PRO A 142 -26.86 -15.70 -61.39
N ASP A 143 -26.52 -14.59 -62.06
CA ASP A 143 -26.81 -14.33 -63.48
C ASP A 143 -25.68 -13.54 -64.15
N VAL A 144 -25.69 -13.49 -65.49
CA VAL A 144 -24.70 -12.77 -66.32
C VAL A 144 -24.62 -11.26 -66.07
N TYR A 145 -25.72 -10.59 -65.69
CA TYR A 145 -25.77 -9.12 -65.54
C TYR A 145 -25.37 -8.65 -64.13
N ARG A 146 -24.27 -9.19 -63.60
CA ARG A 146 -23.71 -8.83 -62.30
C ARG A 146 -22.33 -8.20 -62.49
N CYS A 147 -21.84 -7.51 -61.47
CA CYS A 147 -20.46 -7.00 -61.46
C CYS A 147 -20.14 -6.01 -62.60
N GLY A 148 -21.11 -5.20 -63.04
CA GLY A 148 -20.87 -4.22 -64.11
C GLY A 148 -20.79 -4.80 -65.53
N THR A 149 -21.06 -6.10 -65.73
CA THR A 149 -20.80 -6.78 -67.01
C THR A 149 -21.87 -7.81 -67.39
N ASP A 150 -21.73 -8.43 -68.57
CA ASP A 150 -22.50 -9.58 -69.07
C ASP A 150 -21.72 -10.92 -69.03
N ALA A 151 -20.45 -10.91 -68.60
CA ALA A 151 -19.68 -12.12 -68.27
C ALA A 151 -18.91 -11.97 -66.95
N PRO A 152 -19.59 -12.18 -65.81
CA PRO A 152 -19.03 -11.92 -64.51
C PRO A 152 -18.06 -13.02 -64.10
N MET A 153 -16.93 -12.65 -63.49
CA MET A 153 -15.88 -13.59 -63.13
C MET A 153 -15.83 -13.89 -61.64
N TRP A 154 -15.72 -15.18 -61.29
CA TRP A 154 -15.57 -15.67 -59.91
C TRP A 154 -14.38 -16.61 -59.78
N MET A 155 -13.91 -16.82 -58.55
CA MET A 155 -12.82 -17.74 -58.28
C MET A 155 -13.36 -19.16 -58.11
N ASN A 156 -12.79 -20.12 -58.81
CA ASN A 156 -13.07 -21.53 -58.62
C ASN A 156 -12.11 -22.12 -57.58
N GLY A 157 -12.65 -22.51 -56.43
CA GLY A 157 -11.91 -23.04 -55.29
C GLY A 157 -12.06 -22.17 -54.03
N GLN A 158 -11.62 -22.70 -52.89
CA GLN A 158 -11.66 -21.98 -51.62
C GLN A 158 -10.50 -20.99 -51.49
N HIS A 159 -10.74 -19.92 -50.72
CA HIS A 159 -9.69 -19.00 -50.30
C HIS A 159 -8.59 -19.73 -49.52
N PRO A 160 -7.31 -19.37 -49.69
CA PRO A 160 -6.21 -19.95 -48.92
C PRO A 160 -6.27 -19.54 -47.44
N THR A 161 -5.65 -20.32 -46.57
CA THR A 161 -5.33 -19.92 -45.19
C THR A 161 -3.96 -19.22 -45.14
N LEU A 162 -3.61 -18.59 -44.01
CA LEU A 162 -2.28 -18.01 -43.81
C LEU A 162 -1.15 -19.03 -43.97
N ALA A 163 -1.41 -20.30 -43.63
CA ALA A 163 -0.44 -21.39 -43.75
C ALA A 163 -0.20 -21.83 -45.20
N ASP A 164 -1.20 -21.67 -46.07
CA ASP A 164 -1.10 -22.06 -47.48
C ASP A 164 -0.22 -21.10 -48.29
N GLY A 165 0.01 -19.88 -47.79
CA GLY A 165 0.79 -18.86 -48.47
C GLY A 165 0.13 -18.38 -49.76
N GLU A 166 0.93 -18.23 -50.82
CA GLU A 166 0.45 -17.86 -52.14
C GLU A 166 0.01 -19.10 -52.93
N VAL A 167 -1.26 -19.13 -53.34
CA VAL A 167 -1.85 -20.27 -54.05
C VAL A 167 -2.31 -19.88 -55.44
N SER A 168 -2.22 -20.82 -56.38
CA SER A 168 -2.79 -20.67 -57.71
C SER A 168 -4.25 -21.15 -57.73
N ARG A 169 -5.13 -20.37 -58.39
CA ARG A 169 -6.56 -20.65 -58.54
C ARG A 169 -7.01 -20.33 -59.97
N GLN A 170 -8.17 -20.84 -60.37
CA GLN A 170 -8.78 -20.50 -61.67
C GLN A 170 -9.88 -19.46 -61.43
N ALA A 171 -9.85 -18.35 -62.16
CA ALA A 171 -11.00 -17.47 -62.30
C ALA A 171 -11.83 -17.90 -63.49
N CYS A 172 -13.13 -18.07 -63.31
CA CYS A 172 -14.08 -18.57 -64.29
C CYS A 172 -15.06 -17.48 -64.71
N ALA A 173 -15.55 -17.55 -65.95
CA ALA A 173 -16.57 -16.68 -66.50
C ALA A 173 -17.62 -17.48 -67.31
N TYR A 174 -18.82 -16.92 -67.46
CA TYR A 174 -19.86 -17.48 -68.32
C TYR A 174 -20.70 -16.35 -68.97
N TRP A 175 -21.35 -16.66 -70.10
CA TRP A 175 -22.27 -15.76 -70.82
C TRP A 175 -23.73 -16.26 -70.85
N SER A 176 -23.96 -17.49 -70.36
CA SER A 176 -25.29 -18.02 -70.09
C SER A 176 -25.18 -19.23 -69.16
N GLY A 177 -26.23 -19.50 -68.38
CA GLY A 177 -26.20 -20.57 -67.36
C GLY A 177 -25.35 -20.16 -66.15
N ASN A 178 -24.64 -21.12 -65.56
CA ASN A 178 -23.73 -20.91 -64.42
C ASN A 178 -22.44 -21.76 -64.52
N THR A 179 -22.16 -22.28 -65.72
CA THR A 179 -21.03 -23.18 -65.97
C THR A 179 -19.85 -22.40 -66.53
N CYS A 180 -18.68 -22.60 -65.93
CA CYS A 180 -17.42 -22.00 -66.38
C CYS A 180 -17.17 -22.30 -67.86
N SER A 181 -17.29 -21.27 -68.70
CA SER A 181 -17.17 -21.35 -70.16
C SER A 181 -15.86 -20.74 -70.65
N TRP A 182 -15.23 -19.90 -69.83
CA TRP A 182 -13.89 -19.38 -70.00
C TRP A 182 -13.20 -19.31 -68.65
N GLN A 183 -11.87 -19.50 -68.62
CA GLN A 183 -11.09 -19.43 -67.40
C GLN A 183 -9.72 -18.83 -67.61
N THR A 184 -9.16 -18.26 -66.54
CA THR A 184 -7.77 -17.80 -66.47
C THR A 184 -7.17 -18.14 -65.10
N THR A 185 -5.85 -18.18 -65.03
CA THR A 185 -5.15 -18.47 -63.77
C THR A 185 -4.89 -17.18 -62.99
N ILE A 186 -5.20 -17.20 -61.70
CA ILE A 186 -4.93 -16.10 -60.76
C ILE A 186 -4.07 -16.61 -59.60
N GLN A 187 -3.39 -15.70 -58.91
CA GLN A 187 -2.72 -16.01 -57.64
C GLN A 187 -3.47 -15.34 -56.49
N VAL A 188 -3.60 -16.04 -55.37
CA VAL A 188 -4.34 -15.54 -54.20
C VAL A 188 -3.51 -15.79 -52.96
N ARG A 189 -3.50 -14.83 -52.05
CA ARG A 189 -2.80 -14.95 -50.77
C ARG A 189 -3.65 -14.40 -49.64
N ALA A 190 -3.69 -15.14 -48.54
CA ALA A 190 -4.25 -14.67 -47.27
C ALA A 190 -3.23 -13.78 -46.54
N CYS A 191 -3.70 -12.68 -45.98
CA CYS A 191 -2.91 -11.70 -45.25
C CYS A 191 -3.30 -11.72 -43.78
N SER A 192 -2.32 -11.44 -42.90
CA SER A 192 -2.47 -11.58 -41.45
C SER A 192 -3.57 -10.71 -40.83
N GLY A 193 -4.03 -9.67 -41.54
CA GLY A 193 -5.15 -8.84 -41.12
C GLY A 193 -6.52 -9.31 -41.62
N GLY A 194 -6.72 -10.61 -41.86
CA GLY A 194 -8.04 -11.16 -42.18
C GLY A 194 -8.54 -10.91 -43.62
N TYR A 195 -7.67 -10.55 -44.57
CA TYR A 195 -8.10 -10.27 -45.95
C TYR A 195 -7.27 -11.01 -47.00
N TYR A 196 -7.76 -10.96 -48.25
CA TYR A 196 -7.12 -11.59 -49.40
C TYR A 196 -6.64 -10.55 -50.41
N VAL A 197 -5.51 -10.87 -51.03
CA VAL A 197 -5.00 -10.15 -52.20
C VAL A 197 -4.95 -11.09 -53.39
N TYR A 198 -5.28 -10.56 -54.56
CA TYR A 198 -5.46 -11.32 -55.80
C TYR A 198 -4.56 -10.74 -56.88
N LYS A 199 -3.70 -11.58 -57.47
CA LYS A 199 -2.93 -11.20 -58.65
C LYS A 199 -3.77 -11.47 -59.88
N LEU A 200 -4.31 -10.40 -60.47
CA LEU A 200 -5.34 -10.50 -61.50
C LEU A 200 -4.78 -10.11 -62.88
N PRO A 201 -4.71 -11.03 -63.86
CA PRO A 201 -4.26 -10.72 -65.21
C PRO A 201 -5.32 -9.92 -65.99
N ALA A 202 -4.87 -9.21 -67.04
CA ALA A 202 -5.72 -8.55 -68.02
C ALA A 202 -6.82 -9.48 -68.53
N ALA A 203 -8.07 -9.01 -68.47
CA ALA A 203 -9.16 -9.70 -69.13
C ALA A 203 -9.04 -9.56 -70.66
N PRO A 204 -9.22 -10.64 -71.46
CA PRO A 204 -9.03 -10.57 -72.91
C PRO A 204 -10.13 -9.79 -73.65
N ALA A 205 -11.23 -9.46 -72.98
CA ALA A 205 -12.33 -8.66 -73.50
C ALA A 205 -12.93 -7.80 -72.38
N CYS A 206 -13.52 -6.65 -72.72
CA CYS A 206 -14.16 -5.80 -71.72
C CYS A 206 -15.39 -6.45 -71.07
N SER A 207 -16.06 -7.38 -71.73
CA SER A 207 -17.17 -8.15 -71.12
C SER A 207 -16.75 -9.02 -69.94
N LEU A 208 -15.45 -9.19 -69.66
CA LEU A 208 -14.95 -10.01 -68.56
C LEU A 208 -14.48 -9.11 -67.41
N VAL A 209 -15.13 -9.24 -66.24
CA VAL A 209 -14.86 -8.41 -65.05
C VAL A 209 -14.78 -9.28 -63.80
N TYR A 210 -13.74 -9.07 -62.99
CA TYR A 210 -13.56 -9.71 -61.70
C TYR A 210 -14.56 -9.17 -60.67
N CYS A 211 -15.45 -10.05 -60.19
CA CYS A 211 -16.45 -9.72 -59.19
C CYS A 211 -15.88 -9.64 -57.78
N GLY A 212 -16.47 -8.78 -56.96
CA GLY A 212 -16.33 -8.82 -55.51
C GLY A 212 -17.63 -9.26 -54.84
N ALA A 213 -17.53 -9.82 -53.64
CA ALA A 213 -18.64 -10.21 -52.78
C ALA A 213 -18.33 -9.79 -51.34
N THR A 214 -19.36 -9.67 -50.53
CA THR A 214 -19.23 -9.47 -49.08
C THR A 214 -19.42 -10.81 -48.40
N GLU A 215 -18.32 -11.39 -47.91
CA GLU A 215 -18.34 -12.51 -46.96
C GLU A 215 -17.91 -11.97 -45.60
N ASP A 216 -18.56 -12.40 -44.51
CA ASP A 216 -18.09 -12.04 -43.17
C ASP A 216 -16.85 -12.89 -42.88
N ILE A 217 -15.68 -12.27 -42.93
CA ILE A 217 -14.42 -12.93 -42.60
C ILE A 217 -14.23 -12.73 -41.11
N ASP A 218 -13.99 -13.82 -40.38
CA ASP A 218 -13.66 -13.75 -38.96
C ASP A 218 -12.29 -13.05 -38.78
N ASP A 219 -12.34 -11.74 -38.56
CA ASP A 219 -11.17 -10.88 -38.36
C ASP A 219 -10.50 -11.17 -36.99
N CYS A 220 -11.19 -11.88 -36.10
CA CYS A 220 -10.67 -12.35 -34.82
C CYS A 220 -9.87 -13.66 -34.93
N ALA A 221 -9.94 -14.39 -36.04
CA ALA A 221 -9.23 -15.65 -36.22
C ALA A 221 -7.69 -15.52 -36.07
N ALA A 222 -7.14 -14.32 -36.30
CA ALA A 222 -5.73 -14.01 -36.14
C ALA A 222 -5.32 -13.61 -34.71
N ASN A 223 -6.27 -13.54 -33.76
CA ASN A 223 -6.08 -13.01 -32.40
C ASN A 223 -5.38 -11.64 -32.37
N PRO A 224 -5.98 -10.61 -32.98
CA PRO A 224 -5.35 -9.29 -33.05
C PRO A 224 -5.25 -8.56 -31.69
N CYS A 225 -6.07 -8.95 -30.71
CA CYS A 225 -6.07 -8.36 -29.36
C CYS A 225 -5.04 -9.06 -28.46
N ALA A 226 -4.08 -8.31 -27.91
CA ALA A 226 -3.02 -8.85 -27.05
C ALA A 226 -3.53 -9.17 -25.64
N ASN A 227 -4.20 -8.20 -25.00
CA ASN A 227 -4.75 -8.32 -23.64
C ASN A 227 -6.22 -7.88 -23.61
N GLY A 228 -7.05 -8.52 -24.43
CA GLY A 228 -8.47 -8.21 -24.50
C GLY A 228 -9.27 -9.22 -25.31
N ASP A 229 -10.58 -9.12 -25.23
CA ASP A 229 -11.50 -9.97 -25.99
C ASP A 229 -11.73 -9.35 -27.39
N CYS A 230 -11.54 -10.15 -28.43
CA CYS A 230 -11.79 -9.73 -29.81
C CYS A 230 -13.27 -9.86 -30.17
N VAL A 231 -13.82 -8.82 -30.78
CA VAL A 231 -15.16 -8.79 -31.34
C VAL A 231 -15.06 -8.60 -32.84
N ASP A 232 -15.53 -9.61 -33.57
CA ASP A 232 -15.58 -9.63 -35.03
C ASP A 232 -16.63 -8.63 -35.54
N LEU A 233 -16.27 -7.86 -36.57
CA LEU A 233 -17.11 -6.85 -37.20
C LEU A 233 -17.01 -7.02 -38.73
N VAL A 234 -17.96 -6.44 -39.47
CA VAL A 234 -17.93 -6.53 -40.94
C VAL A 234 -16.71 -5.78 -41.49
N ASN A 235 -15.71 -6.51 -41.99
CA ASN A 235 -14.43 -6.00 -42.51
C ASN A 235 -13.52 -5.32 -41.47
N SER A 236 -13.66 -5.65 -40.20
CA SER A 236 -12.86 -5.08 -39.12
C SER A 236 -13.00 -5.90 -37.85
N TYR A 237 -12.21 -5.58 -36.83
CA TYR A 237 -12.42 -6.10 -35.49
C TYR A 237 -12.41 -4.95 -34.50
N SER A 238 -12.86 -5.23 -33.28
CA SER A 238 -12.64 -4.35 -32.13
C SER A 238 -12.17 -5.15 -30.93
N CYS A 239 -11.26 -4.59 -30.13
CA CYS A 239 -10.78 -5.22 -28.92
C CYS A 239 -11.44 -4.59 -27.69
N THR A 240 -11.94 -5.45 -26.80
CA THR A 240 -12.37 -5.04 -25.45
C THR A 240 -11.23 -5.33 -24.49
N CYS A 241 -10.48 -4.28 -24.13
CA CYS A 241 -9.29 -4.44 -23.30
C CYS A 241 -9.62 -4.89 -21.87
N TYR A 242 -8.79 -5.78 -21.34
CA TYR A 242 -8.80 -6.10 -19.91
C TYR A 242 -8.35 -4.89 -19.10
N SER A 243 -8.78 -4.82 -17.83
CA SER A 243 -8.40 -3.73 -16.92
C SER A 243 -6.88 -3.56 -16.87
N GLY A 244 -6.41 -2.32 -16.99
CA GLY A 244 -4.99 -1.97 -17.06
C GLY A 244 -4.42 -1.87 -18.46
N TYR A 245 -5.15 -2.24 -19.52
CA TYR A 245 -4.67 -2.15 -20.89
C TYR A 245 -5.49 -1.17 -21.74
N GLU A 246 -4.81 -0.55 -22.70
CA GLU A 246 -5.39 0.38 -23.67
C GLU A 246 -4.75 0.21 -25.06
N GLY A 247 -5.27 0.97 -26.03
CA GLY A 247 -4.90 0.87 -27.44
C GLY A 247 -5.87 0.00 -28.24
N ASP A 248 -5.86 0.18 -29.57
CA ASP A 248 -6.77 -0.53 -30.47
C ASP A 248 -6.63 -2.06 -30.42
N ASN A 249 -5.46 -2.54 -30.00
CA ASN A 249 -5.14 -3.96 -29.84
C ASN A 249 -4.90 -4.37 -28.37
N CYS A 250 -5.16 -3.49 -27.40
CA CYS A 250 -4.91 -3.74 -25.97
C CYS A 250 -3.45 -4.16 -25.68
N ASP A 251 -2.51 -3.57 -26.41
CA ASP A 251 -1.08 -3.87 -26.40
C ASP A 251 -0.28 -2.89 -25.54
N ARG A 252 -0.93 -1.85 -24.99
CA ARG A 252 -0.29 -0.85 -24.14
C ARG A 252 -0.84 -0.94 -22.71
N ASN A 253 0.06 -0.97 -21.73
CA ASN A 253 -0.31 -0.77 -20.32
C ASN A 253 -0.78 0.67 -20.13
N ILE A 254 -1.87 0.88 -19.40
CA ILE A 254 -2.27 2.20 -18.94
C ILE A 254 -1.21 2.69 -17.96
N ASP A 255 -0.69 3.89 -18.20
CA ASP A 255 0.26 4.53 -17.28
C ASP A 255 -0.51 5.06 -16.06
N ASP A 256 -0.55 4.26 -15.00
CA ASP A 256 -1.21 4.61 -13.73
C ASP A 256 -0.48 5.77 -13.00
N CYS A 257 0.76 6.08 -13.40
CA CYS A 257 1.54 7.20 -12.89
C CYS A 257 1.25 8.53 -13.60
N ALA A 258 0.53 8.55 -14.73
CA ALA A 258 0.28 9.77 -15.51
C ALA A 258 -0.44 10.88 -14.72
N ALA A 259 -1.22 10.51 -13.70
CA ALA A 259 -1.92 11.45 -12.82
C ALA A 259 -1.02 12.02 -11.69
N ASN A 260 0.23 11.58 -11.58
CA ASN A 260 1.15 11.85 -10.46
C ASN A 260 0.49 11.59 -9.08
N PRO A 261 0.12 10.34 -8.78
CA PRO A 261 -0.55 10.01 -7.51
C PRO A 261 0.38 10.18 -6.29
N CYS A 262 1.69 10.05 -6.47
CA CYS A 262 2.68 10.20 -5.39
C CYS A 262 2.96 11.69 -5.11
N ALA A 263 2.74 12.13 -3.88
CA ALA A 263 2.95 13.52 -3.48
C ALA A 263 4.44 13.86 -3.29
N ASN A 264 5.16 13.05 -2.52
CA ASN A 264 6.59 13.23 -2.21
C ASN A 264 7.37 11.93 -2.46
N GLY A 265 7.30 11.42 -3.68
CA GLY A 265 8.00 10.20 -4.05
C GLY A 265 7.98 9.94 -5.55
N ASP A 266 8.77 8.95 -5.96
CA ASP A 266 8.80 8.49 -7.35
C ASP A 266 7.69 7.47 -7.57
N CYS A 267 6.87 7.69 -8.61
CA CYS A 267 5.83 6.76 -9.01
C CYS A 267 6.40 5.65 -9.90
N VAL A 268 6.06 4.41 -9.58
CA VAL A 268 6.39 3.23 -10.38
C VAL A 268 5.09 2.64 -10.92
N ASP A 269 4.97 2.63 -12.24
CA ASP A 269 3.82 2.07 -12.97
C ASP A 269 3.75 0.55 -12.80
N GLY A 270 2.54 0.02 -12.78
CA GLY A 270 2.24 -1.41 -12.63
C GLY A 270 1.05 -1.81 -13.48
N LEU A 271 0.60 -3.05 -13.36
CA LEU A 271 -0.56 -3.53 -14.13
C LEU A 271 -1.86 -3.17 -13.40
N ASN A 272 -2.56 -2.13 -13.88
CA ASN A 272 -3.79 -1.61 -13.26
C ASN A 272 -3.57 -1.21 -11.78
N SER A 273 -2.39 -0.67 -11.49
CA SER A 273 -1.91 -0.30 -10.16
C SER A 273 -0.63 0.52 -10.29
N TYR A 274 -0.33 1.35 -9.31
CA TYR A 274 0.97 2.01 -9.19
C TYR A 274 1.57 1.73 -7.81
N THR A 275 2.85 2.03 -7.63
CA THR A 275 3.52 2.01 -6.32
C THR A 275 4.35 3.28 -6.15
N CYS A 276 4.23 3.95 -5.01
CA CYS A 276 5.03 5.12 -4.70
C CYS A 276 6.29 4.73 -3.90
N THR A 277 7.44 5.21 -4.35
CA THR A 277 8.71 5.14 -3.62
C THR A 277 8.94 6.48 -2.94
N CYS A 278 8.63 6.56 -1.64
CA CYS A 278 8.67 7.83 -0.92
C CYS A 278 10.10 8.36 -0.75
N TYR A 279 10.25 9.67 -0.91
CA TYR A 279 11.47 10.37 -0.56
C TYR A 279 11.72 10.28 0.95
N SER A 280 13.00 10.39 1.34
CA SER A 280 13.38 10.33 2.75
C SER A 280 12.63 11.36 3.58
N GLY A 281 11.99 10.90 4.66
CA GLY A 281 11.14 11.73 5.51
C GLY A 281 9.65 11.68 5.17
N TYR A 282 9.23 10.97 4.12
CA TYR A 282 7.81 10.83 3.80
C TYR A 282 7.36 9.36 3.85
N GLU A 283 6.10 9.16 4.23
CA GLU A 283 5.44 7.86 4.30
C GLU A 283 3.97 7.95 3.90
N GLY A 284 3.29 6.80 3.83
CA GLY A 284 1.94 6.66 3.32
C GLY A 284 1.89 6.01 1.94
N GLU A 285 0.71 5.61 1.49
CA GLU A 285 0.51 4.94 0.20
C GLU A 285 0.91 5.86 -0.97
N ASN A 286 0.72 7.17 -0.80
CA ASN A 286 1.03 8.20 -1.77
C ASN A 286 2.13 9.17 -1.28
N CYS A 287 2.88 8.80 -0.24
CA CYS A 287 3.93 9.64 0.36
C CYS A 287 3.40 11.00 0.81
N GLU A 288 2.17 11.01 1.30
CA GLU A 288 1.43 12.22 1.69
C GLU A 288 1.70 12.64 3.14
N ARG A 289 2.26 11.75 3.96
CA ARG A 289 2.57 12.02 5.37
C ARG A 289 4.05 12.29 5.55
N ASP A 290 4.35 13.30 6.34
CA ASP A 290 5.71 13.57 6.83
C ASP A 290 6.00 12.63 8.01
N VAL A 291 7.21 12.09 8.05
CA VAL A 291 7.69 11.22 9.13
C VAL A 291 8.14 12.14 10.27
N ASP A 292 7.42 12.08 11.39
CA ASP A 292 7.75 12.87 12.58
C ASP A 292 9.16 12.55 13.09
N GLY A 293 10.09 13.47 12.88
CA GLY A 293 11.47 13.35 13.35
C GLY A 293 11.60 13.26 14.87
N CYS A 294 10.55 13.59 15.63
CA CYS A 294 10.48 13.48 17.08
C CYS A 294 9.95 12.14 17.59
N SER A 295 9.74 11.15 16.71
CA SER A 295 9.23 9.83 17.10
C SER A 295 10.07 8.68 16.49
N PRO A 296 10.93 8.01 17.28
CA PRO A 296 11.21 8.24 18.70
C PRO A 296 11.98 9.54 18.95
N ASN A 297 11.75 10.19 20.09
CA ASN A 297 12.36 11.48 20.42
C ASN A 297 13.90 11.36 20.42
N PRO A 298 14.61 12.01 19.47
CA PRO A 298 16.05 11.91 19.35
C PRO A 298 16.79 12.93 20.23
N CYS A 299 16.07 13.73 21.02
CA CYS A 299 16.65 14.78 21.85
C CYS A 299 16.94 14.30 23.28
N ASP A 300 17.97 14.87 23.89
CA ASP A 300 18.31 14.69 25.30
C ASP A 300 17.07 14.96 26.18
N PRO A 301 16.87 14.26 27.31
CA PRO A 301 15.70 14.44 28.17
C PRO A 301 15.49 15.87 28.71
N LEU A 302 16.50 16.73 28.61
CA LEU A 302 16.46 18.15 28.96
C LEU A 302 16.32 19.08 27.73
N ALA A 303 16.13 18.51 26.54
CA ALA A 303 15.86 19.23 25.30
C ALA A 303 14.41 19.04 24.82
N THR A 304 13.90 20.07 24.14
CA THR A 304 12.63 20.02 23.42
C THR A 304 12.90 19.68 21.96
N CYS A 305 12.17 18.67 21.45
CA CYS A 305 12.23 18.25 20.07
C CYS A 305 11.27 19.07 19.21
N GLN A 306 11.75 19.54 18.07
CA GLN A 306 10.94 20.17 17.04
C GLN A 306 11.18 19.47 15.70
N ASP A 307 10.10 18.95 15.12
CA ASP A 307 10.12 18.32 13.81
C ASP A 307 10.41 19.34 12.69
N VAL A 308 11.20 18.93 11.69
CA VAL A 308 11.63 19.79 10.58
C VAL A 308 11.12 19.22 9.26
N THR A 309 10.18 19.94 8.64
CA THR A 309 9.44 19.55 7.43
C THR A 309 10.23 19.67 6.11
N ALA A 310 11.56 19.64 6.15
CA ALA A 310 12.43 19.90 4.99
C ALA A 310 13.09 18.60 4.47
N PRO A 311 13.49 18.52 3.18
CA PRO A 311 13.97 17.28 2.58
C PRO A 311 15.35 16.91 3.15
N GLY A 312 15.32 16.12 4.22
CA GLY A 312 16.47 15.80 5.05
C GLY A 312 16.03 15.60 6.49
N THR A 313 15.35 14.48 6.72
CA THR A 313 15.07 13.84 8.02
C THR A 313 15.90 14.40 9.17
N GLY A 314 15.30 15.24 9.99
CA GLY A 314 15.94 15.73 11.20
C GLY A 314 14.93 16.36 12.13
N ALA A 315 14.92 15.92 13.38
CA ALA A 315 14.44 16.77 14.45
C ALA A 315 15.50 17.81 14.78
N THR A 316 15.05 18.97 15.27
CA THR A 316 15.90 19.95 15.92
C THR A 316 15.69 19.88 17.42
N CYS A 317 16.78 19.75 18.16
CA CYS A 317 16.77 19.69 19.61
C CYS A 317 17.18 21.03 20.21
N THR A 318 16.42 21.51 21.19
CA THR A 318 16.71 22.79 21.87
C THR A 318 16.74 22.58 23.39
N CYS A 319 17.87 22.88 24.03
CA CYS A 319 18.00 22.74 25.47
C CYS A 319 17.04 23.65 26.23
N ALA A 320 16.48 23.14 27.33
CA ALA A 320 15.67 23.92 28.26
C ALA A 320 16.47 25.10 28.83
N ALA A 321 15.77 26.14 29.28
CA ALA A 321 16.39 27.33 29.84
C ALA A 321 17.35 26.98 31.00
N GLY A 322 18.59 27.48 30.93
CA GLY A 322 19.65 27.19 31.90
C GLY A 322 20.57 26.02 31.54
N TYR A 323 20.45 25.46 30.33
CA TYR A 323 21.32 24.41 29.81
C TYR A 323 21.91 24.81 28.46
N GLU A 324 23.13 24.36 28.16
CA GLU A 324 23.85 24.56 26.90
C GLU A 324 24.28 23.23 26.29
N GLY A 325 24.33 23.17 24.95
CA GLY A 325 24.75 22.00 24.17
C GLY A 325 23.93 21.83 22.90
N ASP A 326 24.13 20.71 22.19
CA ASP A 326 23.38 20.37 20.97
C ASP A 326 21.99 19.76 21.26
N GLY A 327 21.76 19.29 22.49
CA GLY A 327 20.50 18.67 22.89
C GLY A 327 20.19 17.35 22.19
N GLU A 328 21.13 16.72 21.48
CA GLU A 328 20.92 15.45 20.77
C GLU A 328 21.28 14.24 21.67
N LEU A 329 20.49 13.16 21.61
CA LEU A 329 20.85 11.87 22.21
C LEU A 329 22.01 11.23 21.43
N GLY A 330 23.16 11.09 22.08
CA GLY A 330 24.40 10.60 21.46
C GLY A 330 25.35 11.71 21.00
N GLY A 331 24.93 12.99 21.12
CA GLY A 331 25.77 14.17 20.93
C GLY A 331 26.41 14.67 22.23
N SER A 332 26.58 15.99 22.35
CA SER A 332 26.97 16.66 23.60
C SER A 332 25.83 16.80 24.60
N GLY A 333 24.58 16.61 24.15
CA GLY A 333 23.38 16.63 24.98
C GLY A 333 23.13 18.02 25.57
N CYS A 334 22.35 18.10 26.63
CA CYS A 334 22.18 19.33 27.40
C CYS A 334 22.98 19.26 28.69
N THR A 335 23.85 20.24 28.89
CA THR A 335 24.69 20.36 30.09
C THR A 335 24.39 21.66 30.80
N VAL A 336 24.55 21.67 32.13
CA VAL A 336 24.48 22.94 32.87
C VAL A 336 25.73 23.73 32.47
N PRO A 337 25.61 25.01 32.03
CA PRO A 337 26.76 25.86 31.89
C PRO A 337 27.43 25.95 33.25
N VAL A 338 28.58 25.28 33.37
CA VAL A 338 29.33 25.16 34.62
C VAL A 338 29.50 26.57 35.18
N PRO A 339 28.90 26.90 36.34
CA PRO A 339 29.29 28.11 37.04
C PRO A 339 30.79 27.99 37.33
N PRO A 340 31.57 29.06 37.17
CA PRO A 340 33.01 28.96 37.17
C PRO A 340 33.52 28.52 38.55
N SER A 341 33.87 27.23 38.67
CA SER A 341 34.60 26.63 39.81
C SER A 341 33.83 26.64 41.15
N GLU A 342 34.05 25.62 42.00
CA GLU A 342 33.72 25.59 43.44
C GLU A 342 32.38 24.95 43.90
N MET A 343 32.05 23.76 43.42
CA MET A 343 31.31 22.79 44.25
C MET A 343 31.96 21.41 44.09
N SER A 344 32.38 20.81 45.20
CA SER A 344 33.20 19.57 45.23
C SER A 344 32.38 18.29 45.40
N GLY A 345 31.09 18.34 45.06
CA GLY A 345 30.20 17.18 45.12
C GLY A 345 30.64 16.04 44.21
N SER A 346 30.40 14.80 44.65
CA SER A 346 30.70 13.58 43.89
C SER A 346 29.44 12.77 43.62
N THR A 347 29.32 12.21 42.41
CA THR A 347 28.25 11.25 42.06
C THR A 347 28.81 9.84 42.06
N THR A 348 28.15 8.94 42.79
CA THR A 348 28.41 7.50 42.80
C THR A 348 27.25 6.78 42.12
N CYS A 349 27.57 6.07 41.04
CA CYS A 349 26.62 5.30 40.26
C CYS A 349 26.83 3.81 40.53
N THR A 350 25.80 3.14 41.02
CA THR A 350 25.80 1.69 41.22
C THR A 350 24.62 1.05 40.51
N ASN A 351 24.71 -0.26 40.40
CA ASN A 351 23.69 -1.16 39.88
C ASN A 351 22.31 -1.11 40.56
N ASP A 352 22.25 -0.65 41.82
CA ASP A 352 20.99 -0.60 42.59
C ASP A 352 20.54 0.83 42.90
N TYR A 353 21.48 1.77 43.02
CA TYR A 353 21.21 3.14 43.45
C TYR A 353 22.19 4.15 42.85
N MET A 354 21.71 5.39 42.73
CA MET A 354 22.55 6.56 42.51
C MET A 354 22.66 7.35 43.83
N GLU A 355 23.87 7.81 44.13
CA GLU A 355 24.14 8.61 45.31
C GLU A 355 24.95 9.85 44.94
N VAL A 356 24.49 11.02 45.36
CA VAL A 356 25.23 12.27 45.25
C VAL A 356 25.64 12.71 46.65
N SER A 357 26.93 12.98 46.81
CA SER A 357 27.50 13.47 48.06
C SER A 357 27.94 14.92 47.89
N ILE A 358 27.45 15.80 48.75
CA ILE A 358 27.81 17.23 48.78
C ILE A 358 28.36 17.55 50.18
N PRO A 359 29.54 18.17 50.33
CA PRO A 359 30.06 18.53 51.64
C PRO A 359 29.10 19.47 52.39
N GLU A 360 28.91 19.22 53.69
CA GLU A 360 28.03 20.03 54.54
C GLU A 360 28.55 21.48 54.68
N GLU A 361 29.86 21.68 54.57
CA GLU A 361 30.49 23.01 54.56
C GLU A 361 30.19 23.85 53.31
N GLU A 362 29.74 23.23 52.20
CA GLU A 362 29.32 23.94 50.99
C GLU A 362 27.86 24.38 51.04
N LEU A 363 27.07 23.81 51.97
CA LEU A 363 25.63 24.09 52.15
C LEU A 363 25.34 24.65 53.55
N THR A 364 26.23 25.49 54.08
CA THR A 364 25.99 26.19 55.35
C THR A 364 24.78 27.11 55.23
N ASP A 365 23.90 27.10 56.25
CA ASP A 365 22.68 27.91 56.32
C ASP A 365 21.50 27.45 55.45
N ILE A 366 21.45 26.18 55.04
CA ILE A 366 20.29 25.60 54.33
C ILE A 366 19.59 24.56 55.23
N ASP A 367 18.28 24.68 55.43
CA ASP A 367 17.49 23.65 56.11
C ASP A 367 17.49 22.36 55.29
N GLN A 368 17.89 21.24 55.92
CA GLN A 368 17.89 19.91 55.32
C GLN A 368 16.53 19.53 54.71
N ASN A 369 15.42 20.04 55.24
CA ASN A 369 14.08 19.80 54.68
C ASN A 369 13.88 20.41 53.29
N ASN A 370 14.71 21.37 52.89
CA ASN A 370 14.68 21.99 51.57
C ASN A 370 15.59 21.26 50.56
N LEU A 371 16.32 20.23 50.98
CA LEU A 371 17.22 19.44 50.15
C LEU A 371 16.53 18.13 49.73
N HIS A 372 16.09 18.06 48.48
CA HIS A 372 15.34 16.91 47.96
C HIS A 372 15.60 16.65 46.47
N TRP A 373 15.27 15.43 46.03
CA TRP A 373 15.21 15.07 44.62
C TRP A 373 13.96 15.68 43.95
N GLU A 374 14.08 16.12 42.70
CA GLU A 374 12.93 16.50 41.87
C GLU A 374 12.49 15.32 40.98
N PRO A 375 11.18 15.09 40.80
CA PRO A 375 10.04 15.80 41.39
C PRO A 375 9.60 15.30 42.79
N ASP A 376 10.24 14.28 43.37
CA ASP A 376 9.75 13.66 44.62
C ASP A 376 10.34 14.33 45.88
N HIS A 377 9.59 15.27 46.44
CA HIS A 377 9.98 16.01 47.65
C HIS A 377 10.04 15.13 48.92
N ASN A 378 9.52 13.89 48.88
CA ASN A 378 9.67 12.95 50.01
C ASN A 378 11.07 12.31 50.04
N CYS A 379 11.80 12.39 48.94
CA CYS A 379 13.16 11.89 48.84
C CYS A 379 14.17 12.97 49.21
N GLY A 380 14.26 13.23 50.51
CA GLY A 380 15.16 14.22 51.09
C GLY A 380 16.61 13.74 51.26
N ALA A 381 17.52 14.68 51.48
CA ALA A 381 18.90 14.38 51.82
C ALA A 381 19.02 13.70 53.20
N THR A 382 19.97 12.78 53.33
CA THR A 382 20.45 12.29 54.62
C THR A 382 21.81 12.92 54.94
N THR A 383 22.29 12.89 56.18
CA THR A 383 23.63 13.40 56.53
C THR A 383 24.44 12.32 57.25
N ASN A 384 25.74 12.28 56.96
CA ASN A 384 26.71 11.48 57.71
C ASN A 384 27.54 12.33 58.71
N GLY A 385 27.20 13.61 58.86
CA GLY A 385 27.89 14.59 59.73
C GLY A 385 29.06 15.33 59.08
N THR A 386 29.36 15.05 57.81
CA THR A 386 30.35 15.79 57.00
C THR A 386 29.83 16.11 55.60
N HIS A 387 28.90 15.30 55.09
CA HIS A 387 28.30 15.42 53.77
C HIS A 387 26.79 15.20 53.86
N TYR A 388 26.06 15.94 53.04
CA TYR A 388 24.71 15.58 52.64
C TYR A 388 24.76 14.49 51.57
N LEU A 389 24.02 13.42 51.79
CA LEU A 389 23.93 12.24 50.94
C LEU A 389 22.52 12.15 50.37
N PHE A 390 22.42 12.32 49.06
CA PHE A 390 21.21 12.16 48.29
C PHE A 390 21.27 10.79 47.64
N ARG A 391 20.53 9.82 48.18
CA ARG A 391 20.51 8.45 47.68
C ARG A 391 19.12 8.13 47.15
N THR A 392 19.06 7.58 45.94
CA THR A 392 17.82 7.02 45.39
C THR A 392 18.12 5.72 44.66
N GLU A 393 17.17 4.79 44.71
CA GLU A 393 17.13 3.68 43.76
C GLU A 393 17.06 4.25 42.33
N LEU A 394 17.58 3.51 41.35
CA LEU A 394 17.68 3.98 39.97
C LEU A 394 16.33 4.35 39.33
N TYR A 395 15.24 3.73 39.79
CA TYR A 395 13.89 4.04 39.35
C TYR A 395 13.08 4.78 40.43
N GLY A 396 13.70 5.08 41.57
CA GLY A 396 13.10 5.78 42.69
C GLY A 396 13.16 7.30 42.53
N CYS A 397 12.44 8.01 43.40
CA CYS A 397 12.51 9.47 43.58
C CYS A 397 12.36 10.29 42.30
N GLY A 398 11.55 9.78 41.36
CA GLY A 398 11.26 10.44 40.09
C GLY A 398 12.43 10.52 39.12
N THR A 399 13.43 9.65 39.27
CA THR A 399 14.55 9.49 38.33
C THR A 399 14.03 9.23 36.91
N LYS A 400 14.48 10.03 35.96
CA LYS A 400 14.17 9.86 34.53
C LYS A 400 15.13 8.86 33.92
N VAL A 401 14.60 7.98 33.07
CA VAL A 401 15.38 6.95 32.38
C VAL A 401 15.29 7.18 30.88
N ALA A 402 16.43 7.22 30.21
CA ALA A 402 16.55 7.31 28.76
C ALA A 402 17.25 6.07 28.22
N PHE A 403 16.74 5.57 27.09
CA PHE A 403 17.26 4.38 26.41
C PHE A 403 17.87 4.78 25.06
N ASP A 404 19.19 4.70 24.97
CA ASP A 404 19.99 4.97 23.75
C ASP A 404 20.54 3.65 23.20
N PRO A 405 20.67 3.45 21.86
CA PRO A 405 21.25 2.24 21.24
C PRO A 405 22.45 1.60 21.95
N THR A 406 23.29 2.41 22.57
CA THR A 406 24.56 2.05 23.21
C THR A 406 24.52 2.14 24.73
N TYR A 407 23.69 3.01 25.32
CA TYR A 407 23.65 3.30 26.75
C TYR A 407 22.25 3.30 27.36
N VAL A 408 22.17 3.00 28.66
CA VAL A 408 21.00 3.32 29.49
C VAL A 408 21.42 4.41 30.46
N THR A 409 20.67 5.50 30.46
CA THR A 409 21.03 6.73 31.18
C THR A 409 19.97 7.06 32.23
N PHE A 410 20.41 7.19 33.48
CA PHE A 410 19.59 7.60 34.61
C PHE A 410 19.91 9.04 34.98
N LEU A 411 18.87 9.86 35.08
CA LEU A 411 18.97 11.29 35.33
C LEU A 411 18.04 11.68 36.47
N ASN A 412 18.61 12.29 37.50
CA ASN A 412 17.82 12.88 38.58
C ASN A 412 18.44 14.23 38.98
N THR A 413 17.63 15.16 39.47
CA THR A 413 18.04 16.51 39.81
C THR A 413 17.76 16.77 41.28
N ILE A 414 18.78 17.25 41.99
CA ILE A 414 18.63 17.75 43.35
C ILE A 414 18.24 19.23 43.25
N SER A 415 17.18 19.60 43.95
CA SER A 415 16.78 21.00 44.09
C SER A 415 17.18 21.51 45.46
N ILE A 416 17.85 22.65 45.46
CA ILE A 416 18.25 23.37 46.66
C ILE A 416 17.46 24.68 46.67
N LEU A 417 16.36 24.68 47.42
CA LEU A 417 15.50 25.85 47.59
C LEU A 417 16.07 26.76 48.70
N GLY A 418 16.40 28.00 48.35
CA GLY A 418 16.84 28.99 49.34
C GLY A 418 15.70 29.47 50.25
N ALA A 419 15.91 29.51 51.57
CA ALA A 419 14.95 30.07 52.50
C ALA A 419 14.99 31.61 52.52
N ALA A 420 13.83 32.24 52.75
CA ALA A 420 13.64 33.69 52.58
C ALA A 420 14.39 34.59 53.59
N ASN A 421 15.09 34.02 54.59
CA ASN A 421 15.62 34.77 55.73
C ASN A 421 17.13 34.58 56.02
N ASP A 422 17.92 33.97 55.13
CA ASP A 422 19.33 33.71 55.45
C ASP A 422 20.32 34.74 54.88
N ALA A 423 21.25 35.07 55.76
CA ALA A 423 22.26 36.09 55.60
C ALA A 423 23.41 35.59 54.72
N GLY A 424 23.27 35.73 53.40
CA GLY A 424 24.43 36.08 52.56
C GLY A 424 25.18 34.98 51.81
N VAL A 425 24.58 33.80 51.51
CA VAL A 425 25.20 32.85 50.56
C VAL A 425 24.35 32.61 49.29
N ILE A 426 23.03 32.82 49.33
CA ILE A 426 22.17 32.75 48.13
C ILE A 426 21.49 34.10 47.89
N SER A 427 22.18 34.98 47.17
CA SER A 427 21.58 36.24 46.71
C SER A 427 20.60 35.96 45.57
N ARG A 428 19.32 35.79 45.91
CA ARG A 428 18.12 36.04 45.08
C ARG A 428 18.34 36.01 43.55
N ALA A 429 18.24 34.84 42.92
CA ALA A 429 17.75 34.68 41.54
C ALA A 429 17.64 33.22 41.04
N SER A 430 18.17 32.21 41.74
CA SER A 430 18.23 30.87 41.15
C SER A 430 18.13 29.78 42.20
N ASP A 431 17.11 28.92 42.08
CA ASP A 431 17.11 27.60 42.68
C ASP A 431 18.33 26.85 42.12
N VAL A 432 19.23 26.40 42.99
CA VAL A 432 20.40 25.65 42.52
C VAL A 432 19.94 24.24 42.25
N ARG A 433 20.03 23.83 40.98
CA ARG A 433 19.67 22.50 40.50
C ARG A 433 20.93 21.75 40.13
N ILE A 434 21.14 20.60 40.77
CA ILE A 434 22.30 19.74 40.51
C ILE A 434 21.78 18.47 39.85
N THR A 435 22.01 18.33 38.55
CA THR A 435 21.62 17.12 37.82
C THR A 435 22.73 16.08 37.91
N SER A 436 22.37 14.91 38.41
CA SER A 436 23.22 13.73 38.46
C SER A 436 22.85 12.79 37.31
N ARG A 437 23.88 12.23 36.66
CA ARG A 437 23.79 11.37 35.48
C ARG A 437 24.58 10.09 35.72
N CYS A 438 23.92 8.95 35.59
CA CYS A 438 24.55 7.63 35.59
C CYS A 438 24.32 6.94 34.25
N GLU A 439 25.40 6.66 33.53
CA GLU A 439 25.36 6.02 32.22
C GLU A 439 25.98 4.64 32.27
N TYR A 440 25.24 3.67 31.74
CA TYR A 440 25.67 2.29 31.71
C TYR A 440 25.61 1.78 30.29
N LYS A 441 26.70 1.17 29.82
CA LYS A 441 26.70 0.52 28.51
C LYS A 441 25.59 -0.51 28.48
N ARG A 442 24.77 -0.51 27.43
CA ARG A 442 23.60 -1.38 27.31
C ARG A 442 23.96 -2.86 27.44
N GLU A 443 25.15 -3.25 26.98
CA GLU A 443 25.67 -4.62 27.13
C GLU A 443 26.03 -5.00 28.58
N GLN A 444 26.34 -4.01 29.42
CA GLN A 444 26.74 -4.16 30.83
C GLN A 444 25.61 -3.86 31.82
N TRP A 445 24.64 -3.02 31.42
CA TRP A 445 23.41 -2.70 32.16
C TRP A 445 22.38 -3.84 32.20
N VAL A 446 22.72 -4.98 31.62
CA VAL A 446 21.96 -6.21 31.80
C VAL A 446 22.19 -6.72 33.22
N ASP A 447 21.72 -5.96 34.21
CA ASP A 447 21.77 -6.31 35.62
C ASP A 447 20.44 -6.92 36.08
N SER A 448 20.59 -7.88 36.98
CA SER A 448 19.72 -8.87 37.59
C SER A 448 18.25 -8.53 37.91
N THR A 449 17.82 -7.27 37.78
CA THR A 449 16.49 -6.79 38.15
C THR A 449 15.51 -6.63 36.98
N PHE A 450 15.99 -6.53 35.74
CA PHE A 450 15.14 -6.49 34.53
C PHE A 450 15.75 -7.34 33.42
N MET A 451 15.06 -8.40 33.00
CA MET A 451 15.61 -9.39 32.08
C MET A 451 15.22 -9.14 30.62
N PRO A 452 16.18 -8.78 29.76
CA PRO A 452 16.12 -9.10 28.35
C PRO A 452 17.07 -10.30 28.15
N ILE A 453 16.52 -11.51 28.32
CA ILE A 453 17.26 -12.75 28.66
C ILE A 453 18.52 -13.02 27.79
N PRO A 454 19.63 -13.45 28.44
CA PRO A 454 19.62 -14.51 29.44
C PRO A 454 20.19 -14.12 30.82
N GLY A 455 19.30 -13.76 31.74
CA GLY A 455 19.54 -13.87 33.16
C GLY A 455 18.42 -14.73 33.74
N GLY A 456 18.74 -15.79 34.46
CA GLY A 456 17.79 -16.43 35.36
C GLY A 456 17.94 -15.87 36.77
N LEU A 457 16.88 -15.93 37.56
CA LEU A 457 16.94 -15.65 38.98
C LEU A 457 17.64 -16.84 39.64
N ASN A 458 18.87 -16.60 40.09
CA ASN A 458 19.67 -17.60 40.79
C ASN A 458 19.44 -17.47 42.29
N PHE A 459 19.07 -18.57 42.94
CA PHE A 459 18.95 -18.63 44.38
C PHE A 459 19.37 -20.01 44.90
N THR A 460 19.67 -20.08 46.18
CA THR A 460 20.09 -21.32 46.82
C THR A 460 19.04 -21.72 47.83
N GLU A 461 18.53 -22.95 47.74
CA GLU A 461 17.52 -23.46 48.65
C GLU A 461 18.06 -24.65 49.47
N GLU A 462 17.71 -24.70 50.75
CA GLU A 462 18.14 -25.78 51.64
C GLU A 462 17.59 -27.13 51.15
N GLY A 463 18.49 -28.07 50.84
CA GLY A 463 18.15 -29.41 50.33
C GLY A 463 18.04 -29.52 48.80
N PHE A 464 17.96 -28.40 48.07
CA PHE A 464 17.86 -28.37 46.60
C PHE A 464 19.07 -27.72 45.92
N GLY A 465 19.92 -26.99 46.66
CA GLY A 465 21.14 -26.38 46.13
C GLY A 465 20.86 -25.13 45.31
N GLN A 466 21.76 -24.81 44.38
CA GLN A 466 21.63 -23.64 43.51
C GLN A 466 20.63 -23.93 42.38
N LEU A 467 19.60 -23.09 42.30
CA LEU A 467 18.51 -23.16 41.33
C LEU A 467 18.52 -21.89 40.46
N GLU A 468 18.16 -22.05 39.19
CA GLU A 468 18.01 -20.96 38.23
C GLU A 468 16.61 -20.97 37.63
N VAL A 469 15.89 -19.85 37.72
CA VAL A 469 14.55 -19.67 37.14
C VAL A 469 14.58 -18.59 36.06
N ARG A 470 14.09 -18.89 34.85
CA ARG A 470 14.11 -17.98 33.68
C ARG A 470 12.70 -17.74 33.15
N LEU A 471 12.32 -16.48 32.92
CA LEU A 471 11.09 -16.09 32.22
C LEU A 471 11.41 -15.47 30.85
N SER A 472 11.24 -16.22 29.78
CA SER A 472 11.62 -15.83 28.41
C SER A 472 10.42 -15.49 27.54
N MET A 473 10.56 -14.48 26.68
CA MET A 473 9.56 -14.12 25.67
C MET A 473 9.93 -14.69 24.29
N PHE A 474 8.92 -15.10 23.54
CA PHE A 474 9.07 -15.73 22.22
C PHE A 474 8.23 -14.99 21.16
N PRO A 475 8.70 -14.93 19.91
CA PRO A 475 7.96 -14.33 18.80
C PRO A 475 6.77 -15.20 18.38
N THR A 476 6.83 -16.51 18.59
CA THR A 476 5.82 -17.45 18.11
C THR A 476 5.43 -18.47 19.17
N ARG A 477 4.22 -19.02 19.05
CA ARG A 477 3.68 -20.12 19.87
C ARG A 477 4.48 -21.43 19.78
N GLN A 478 5.49 -21.50 18.90
CA GLN A 478 6.35 -22.68 18.76
C GLN A 478 7.52 -22.68 19.77
N TYR A 479 7.82 -21.55 20.42
CA TYR A 479 8.87 -21.43 21.44
C TYR A 479 10.27 -21.90 20.96
N GLN A 480 10.61 -21.66 19.68
CA GLN A 480 11.87 -22.13 19.07
C GLN A 480 13.05 -21.18 19.32
N SER A 481 12.83 -19.86 19.22
CA SER A 481 13.85 -18.84 19.44
C SER A 481 13.32 -17.76 20.37
N GLN A 482 13.90 -17.65 21.56
CA GLN A 482 13.58 -16.55 22.47
C GLN A 482 14.10 -15.21 21.91
N TYR A 483 13.49 -14.11 22.34
CA TYR A 483 14.04 -12.77 22.11
C TYR A 483 15.41 -12.61 22.78
N ARG A 484 16.31 -11.86 22.14
CA ARG A 484 17.65 -11.53 22.64
C ARG A 484 17.68 -10.16 23.29
N ALA A 485 18.68 -9.91 24.13
CA ALA A 485 18.86 -8.66 24.85
C ALA A 485 18.82 -7.39 23.96
N ASN A 486 19.43 -7.47 22.79
CA ASN A 486 19.51 -6.38 21.81
C ASN A 486 18.23 -6.14 21.00
N GLN A 487 17.18 -6.95 21.21
CA GLN A 487 15.88 -6.82 20.54
C GLN A 487 14.83 -6.16 21.43
N PHE A 488 15.22 -5.66 22.61
CA PHE A 488 14.36 -4.90 23.51
C PHE A 488 14.49 -3.38 23.26
N PRO A 489 13.41 -2.59 23.46
CA PRO A 489 12.07 -3.01 23.87
C PRO A 489 11.37 -3.89 22.84
N ILE A 490 10.50 -4.80 23.29
CA ILE A 490 9.76 -5.66 22.35
C ILE A 490 8.51 -4.92 21.88
N HIS A 491 8.47 -4.66 20.59
CA HIS A 491 7.34 -4.02 19.92
C HIS A 491 6.23 -5.03 19.60
N ARG A 492 4.99 -4.65 19.92
CA ARG A 492 3.78 -5.43 19.65
C ARG A 492 2.63 -4.55 19.21
N LYS A 493 1.81 -5.05 18.30
CA LYS A 493 0.53 -4.40 17.98
C LYS A 493 -0.52 -4.74 19.03
N LEU A 494 -1.51 -3.87 19.18
CA LEU A 494 -2.64 -4.15 20.07
C LEU A 494 -3.31 -5.47 19.66
N ARG A 495 -3.62 -6.33 20.63
CA ARG A 495 -4.15 -7.69 20.45
C ARG A 495 -3.20 -8.71 19.81
N GLU A 496 -1.96 -8.35 19.51
CA GLU A 496 -0.97 -9.33 19.09
C GLU A 496 -0.57 -10.23 20.27
N ASN A 497 -0.40 -11.52 20.03
CA ASN A 497 -0.07 -12.45 21.11
C ASN A 497 1.37 -12.26 21.62
N VAL A 498 1.49 -12.24 22.94
CA VAL A 498 2.74 -12.28 23.69
C VAL A 498 2.91 -13.71 24.22
N TYR A 499 4.02 -14.37 23.86
CA TYR A 499 4.31 -15.74 24.29
C TYR A 499 5.43 -15.77 25.31
N LEU A 500 5.19 -16.35 26.48
CA LEU A 500 6.11 -16.42 27.61
C LEU A 500 6.36 -17.88 28.02
N GLN A 501 7.60 -18.20 28.40
CA GLN A 501 7.98 -19.48 28.98
C GLN A 501 8.75 -19.24 30.27
N LEU A 502 8.28 -19.86 31.32
CA LEU A 502 8.96 -20.01 32.59
C LEU A 502 9.71 -21.35 32.61
N GLU A 503 10.97 -21.35 33.00
CA GLU A 503 11.80 -22.55 33.06
C GLU A 503 12.64 -22.56 34.34
N VAL A 504 12.70 -23.71 35.02
CA VAL A 504 13.59 -23.94 36.16
C VAL A 504 14.69 -24.95 35.81
N GLN A 505 15.91 -24.67 36.24
CA GLN A 505 17.07 -25.54 36.10
C GLN A 505 17.75 -25.72 37.47
N GLY A 506 18.16 -26.95 37.76
CA GLY A 506 18.86 -27.32 38.99
C GLY A 506 19.57 -28.66 38.82
N HIS A 507 20.69 -28.85 39.51
CA HIS A 507 21.56 -30.00 39.27
C HIS A 507 21.02 -31.29 39.92
N GLY A 508 20.49 -32.22 39.11
CA GLY A 508 20.20 -33.60 39.53
C GLY A 508 18.86 -33.85 40.22
N GLN A 509 17.89 -32.94 40.12
CA GLN A 509 16.57 -33.06 40.78
C GLN A 509 15.41 -32.85 39.79
N LYS A 510 14.26 -33.49 40.04
CA LYS A 510 13.03 -33.28 39.26
C LYS A 510 12.29 -32.05 39.82
N LEU A 511 12.47 -30.91 39.17
CA LEU A 511 11.89 -29.65 39.58
C LEU A 511 10.67 -29.30 38.74
N GLY A 512 9.67 -28.70 39.39
CA GLY A 512 8.48 -28.12 38.81
C GLY A 512 8.50 -26.61 38.93
N VAL A 513 7.88 -25.89 37.99
CA VAL A 513 7.74 -24.44 38.07
C VAL A 513 6.31 -24.00 37.78
N LEU A 514 5.85 -22.97 38.51
CA LEU A 514 4.49 -22.43 38.39
C LEU A 514 4.49 -20.90 38.56
N ALA A 515 3.85 -20.19 37.63
CA ALA A 515 3.51 -18.78 37.73
C ALA A 515 2.28 -18.64 38.64
N LEU A 516 2.51 -18.28 39.90
CA LEU A 516 1.45 -18.20 40.90
C LEU A 516 0.62 -16.92 40.73
N ASN A 517 1.27 -15.75 40.72
CA ASN A 517 0.60 -14.46 40.61
C ASN A 517 1.33 -13.56 39.62
N CYS A 518 0.71 -13.25 38.48
CA CYS A 518 1.27 -12.33 37.50
C CYS A 518 0.42 -11.07 37.40
N LYS A 519 1.10 -9.91 37.37
CA LYS A 519 0.50 -8.60 37.18
C LYS A 519 1.29 -7.78 36.17
N ALA A 520 0.63 -6.83 35.53
CA ALA A 520 1.26 -5.88 34.65
C ALA A 520 1.16 -4.45 35.21
N THR A 521 2.16 -3.62 34.92
CA THR A 521 2.26 -2.22 35.37
C THR A 521 2.75 -1.32 34.22
N MET A 522 2.55 -0.01 34.37
CA MET A 522 3.04 0.99 33.41
C MET A 522 4.52 1.33 33.62
N SER A 523 5.03 1.07 34.82
CA SER A 523 6.44 1.29 35.19
C SER A 523 7.13 -0.04 35.51
N PRO A 524 8.46 -0.05 35.56
CA PRO A 524 9.23 -1.21 36.01
C PRO A 524 8.91 -1.62 37.46
N GLU A 525 8.25 -0.76 38.25
CA GLU A 525 7.94 -1.04 39.65
C GLU A 525 6.77 -2.03 39.81
N PRO A 526 6.95 -3.18 40.49
CA PRO A 526 5.86 -4.12 40.72
C PRO A 526 4.76 -3.53 41.60
N ASN A 527 5.08 -2.54 42.45
CA ASN A 527 4.13 -1.91 43.37
C ASN A 527 3.56 -0.59 42.84
N ASP A 528 3.62 -0.36 41.52
CA ASP A 528 2.96 0.78 40.88
C ASP A 528 1.48 0.87 41.29
N THR A 529 0.97 2.09 41.38
CA THR A 529 -0.42 2.39 41.71
C THR A 529 -1.43 1.72 40.78
N LEU A 530 -1.07 1.54 39.50
CA LEU A 530 -1.93 0.93 38.49
C LEU A 530 -1.39 -0.46 38.12
N GLN A 531 -2.09 -1.50 38.59
CA GLN A 531 -1.74 -2.90 38.35
C GLN A 531 -2.89 -3.61 37.63
N TYR A 532 -2.55 -4.43 36.64
CA TYR A 532 -3.51 -5.26 35.92
C TYR A 532 -3.20 -6.74 36.14
N GLN A 533 -4.16 -7.51 36.68
CA GLN A 533 -3.92 -8.90 37.06
C GLN A 533 -4.02 -9.84 35.84
N LEU A 534 -2.94 -10.57 35.56
CA LEU A 534 -2.87 -11.55 34.47
C LEU A 534 -3.13 -12.98 34.97
N ILE A 535 -2.47 -13.38 36.05
CA ILE A 535 -2.60 -14.72 36.67
C ILE A 535 -2.81 -14.55 38.16
N ASN A 536 -3.76 -15.27 38.76
CA ASN A 536 -4.02 -15.23 40.20
C ASN A 536 -4.15 -16.67 40.74
N ASP A 537 -3.34 -17.02 41.74
CA ASP A 537 -3.25 -18.37 42.32
C ASP A 537 -3.08 -19.50 41.26
N GLY A 538 -2.29 -19.23 40.22
CA GLY A 538 -2.03 -20.15 39.10
C GLY A 538 -3.15 -20.21 38.05
N CYS A 539 -4.21 -19.42 38.19
CA CYS A 539 -5.32 -19.35 37.25
C CYS A 539 -5.23 -18.10 36.37
N ALA A 540 -5.53 -18.25 35.08
CA ALA A 540 -5.69 -17.09 34.19
C ALA A 540 -6.79 -16.17 34.72
N SER A 541 -6.42 -14.93 35.01
CA SER A 541 -7.34 -13.85 35.41
C SER A 541 -7.71 -12.96 34.22
N ASP A 542 -6.78 -12.81 33.27
CA ASP A 542 -7.03 -12.16 31.99
C ASP A 542 -7.74 -13.14 31.02
N PRO A 543 -8.80 -12.71 30.31
CA PRO A 543 -9.60 -13.59 29.45
C PRO A 543 -8.92 -13.99 28.14
N THR A 544 -7.88 -13.25 27.72
CA THR A 544 -7.05 -13.55 26.56
C THR A 544 -5.83 -14.40 26.93
N LEU A 545 -5.56 -14.56 28.23
CA LEU A 545 -4.42 -15.32 28.72
C LEU A 545 -4.69 -16.82 28.66
N ASP A 546 -3.88 -17.50 27.85
CA ASP A 546 -3.83 -18.95 27.75
C ASP A 546 -2.61 -19.49 28.50
N ILE A 547 -2.82 -20.50 29.35
CA ILE A 547 -1.73 -21.29 29.94
C ILE A 547 -1.58 -22.58 29.11
N TYR A 548 -0.46 -22.68 28.40
CA TYR A 548 -0.08 -23.84 27.61
C TYR A 548 0.67 -24.83 28.51
N SER A 549 -0.05 -25.73 29.17
CA SER A 549 0.56 -26.79 29.97
C SER A 549 1.50 -27.63 29.10
N THR A 550 2.79 -27.66 29.45
CA THR A 550 3.77 -28.51 28.77
C THR A 550 3.83 -29.89 29.44
N LYS A 551 4.32 -30.91 28.72
CA LYS A 551 4.60 -32.23 29.33
C LYS A 551 5.82 -32.22 30.26
N ASP A 552 6.56 -31.11 30.28
CA ASP A 552 7.82 -30.96 30.99
C ASP A 552 7.55 -30.17 32.28
N ALA A 553 7.55 -30.83 33.43
CA ALA A 553 7.23 -30.19 34.71
C ALA A 553 8.12 -28.97 35.03
N ASN A 554 9.36 -28.93 34.51
CA ASN A 554 10.29 -27.83 34.70
C ASN A 554 10.02 -26.62 33.80
N LYS A 555 8.98 -26.65 32.95
CA LYS A 555 8.60 -25.58 32.04
C LYS A 555 7.10 -25.31 32.08
N GLU A 556 6.76 -24.03 32.26
CA GLU A 556 5.40 -23.55 32.09
C GLU A 556 5.37 -22.51 30.97
N ARG A 557 4.38 -22.59 30.09
CA ARG A 557 4.20 -21.64 28.98
C ARG A 557 2.86 -20.96 29.14
N PHE A 558 2.84 -19.66 28.94
CA PHE A 558 1.60 -18.89 28.94
C PHE A 558 1.73 -17.70 28.00
N GLY A 559 0.62 -17.17 27.53
CA GLY A 559 0.62 -16.01 26.67
C GLY A 559 -0.70 -15.28 26.72
N PHE A 560 -0.69 -13.99 26.39
CA PHE A 560 -1.85 -13.11 26.42
C PHE A 560 -1.81 -12.14 25.24
N GLU A 561 -2.93 -11.52 24.92
CA GLU A 561 -3.01 -10.50 23.89
C GLU A 561 -2.44 -9.17 24.39
N ALA A 562 -1.53 -8.56 23.64
CA ALA A 562 -0.90 -7.30 24.01
C ALA A 562 -1.95 -6.19 24.20
N PHE A 563 -1.87 -5.48 25.32
CA PHE A 563 -2.83 -4.46 25.74
C PHE A 563 -2.10 -3.22 26.25
N ARG A 564 -2.72 -2.04 26.13
CA ARG A 564 -2.21 -0.78 26.71
C ARG A 564 -3.00 -0.35 27.93
N PHE A 565 -2.35 0.35 28.84
CA PHE A 565 -3.05 1.12 29.86
C PHE A 565 -3.73 2.34 29.20
N ILE A 566 -4.83 2.82 29.79
CA ILE A 566 -5.61 3.95 29.24
C ILE A 566 -4.84 5.28 29.36
N LYS A 567 -3.88 5.39 30.29
CA LYS A 567 -2.96 6.52 30.39
C LYS A 567 -1.96 6.50 29.22
N GLU A 568 -1.42 7.65 28.82
CA GLU A 568 -0.52 7.86 27.66
C GLU A 568 0.87 7.18 27.78
N VAL A 569 0.95 6.02 28.43
CA VAL A 569 2.17 5.22 28.53
C VAL A 569 2.06 4.04 27.57
N LYS A 570 2.92 4.01 26.55
CA LYS A 570 2.97 2.95 25.53
C LYS A 570 3.73 1.70 25.98
N SER A 571 4.28 1.70 27.20
CA SER A 571 5.08 0.60 27.75
C SER A 571 4.30 -0.19 28.79
N VAL A 572 4.44 -1.52 28.74
CA VAL A 572 3.90 -2.47 29.71
C VAL A 572 5.02 -3.33 30.27
N TYR A 573 5.04 -3.47 31.60
CA TYR A 573 5.93 -4.37 32.33
C TYR A 573 5.10 -5.48 32.96
N VAL A 574 5.64 -6.69 33.00
CA VAL A 574 5.01 -7.89 33.57
C VAL A 574 5.84 -8.38 34.75
N HIS A 575 5.17 -8.62 35.87
CA HIS A 575 5.76 -9.12 37.11
C HIS A 575 5.06 -10.41 37.50
N CYS A 576 5.81 -11.49 37.64
CA CYS A 576 5.28 -12.81 37.98
C CYS A 576 5.91 -13.35 39.27
N GLU A 577 5.07 -13.74 40.21
CA GLU A 577 5.48 -14.48 41.40
C GLU A 577 5.57 -15.95 41.01
N VAL A 578 6.80 -16.44 40.95
CA VAL A 578 7.14 -17.78 40.52
C VAL A 578 7.34 -18.67 41.73
N MET A 579 6.76 -19.87 41.67
CA MET A 579 6.95 -20.94 42.63
C MET A 579 7.74 -22.07 41.99
N VAL A 580 8.70 -22.60 42.75
CA VAL A 580 9.40 -23.84 42.41
C VAL A 580 8.89 -24.95 43.34
N CYS A 581 8.57 -26.11 42.78
CA CYS A 581 8.08 -27.28 43.52
C CYS A 581 8.88 -28.54 43.16
N ASN A 582 8.73 -29.58 43.95
CA ASN A 582 9.30 -30.88 43.62
C ASN A 582 8.36 -31.61 42.64
N ALA A 583 8.79 -31.79 41.39
CA ALA A 583 7.99 -32.47 40.37
C ALA A 583 7.88 -33.99 40.59
N ALA A 584 8.58 -34.55 41.58
CA ALA A 584 8.40 -35.95 41.98
C ALA A 584 7.21 -36.16 42.93
N ASP A 585 6.68 -35.10 43.56
CA ASP A 585 5.52 -35.19 44.44
C ASP A 585 4.22 -34.86 43.67
N PRO A 586 3.31 -35.85 43.49
CA PRO A 586 1.99 -35.62 42.88
C PRO A 586 1.09 -34.66 43.68
N GLY A 587 1.41 -34.43 44.95
CA GLY A 587 0.72 -33.46 45.81
C GLY A 587 1.25 -32.03 45.70
N SER A 588 2.33 -31.79 44.93
CA SER A 588 2.96 -30.48 44.83
C SER A 588 2.05 -29.44 44.16
N ARG A 589 2.26 -28.15 44.48
CA ARG A 589 1.48 -27.05 43.89
C ARG A 589 1.63 -26.93 42.38
N CYS A 590 2.80 -27.29 41.84
CA CYS A 590 3.08 -27.25 40.41
C CYS A 590 2.26 -28.31 39.65
N GLU A 591 2.01 -29.48 40.25
CA GLU A 591 1.12 -30.51 39.67
C GLU A 591 -0.36 -30.13 39.81
N GLN A 592 -0.75 -29.48 40.92
CA GLN A 592 -2.13 -29.03 41.13
C GLN A 592 -2.54 -27.90 40.17
N GLY A 593 -1.60 -27.06 39.74
CA GLY A 593 -1.86 -25.92 38.86
C GLY A 593 -2.84 -24.90 39.45
N CYS A 594 -3.84 -24.52 38.64
CA CYS A 594 -4.85 -23.52 38.99
C CYS A 594 -5.78 -23.98 40.14
N VAL A 595 -5.86 -23.19 41.21
CA VAL A 595 -6.76 -23.45 42.36
C VAL A 595 -7.77 -22.31 42.55
N ALA A 596 -8.90 -22.35 41.84
CA ALA A 596 -9.86 -21.25 41.77
C ALA A 596 -10.73 -20.97 43.04
N ARG A 597 -10.58 -21.75 44.13
CA ARG A 597 -11.37 -21.57 45.38
C ARG A 597 -10.59 -22.04 46.59
N ARG A 598 -10.37 -21.18 47.60
CA ARG A 598 -10.05 -21.63 48.97
C ARG A 598 -11.23 -21.46 49.92
N LYS A 599 -11.66 -22.58 50.53
CA LYS A 599 -12.06 -22.57 51.95
C LYS A 599 -10.84 -22.08 52.72
N ARG A 600 -11.00 -21.08 53.59
CA ARG A 600 -9.96 -20.67 54.54
C ARG A 600 -9.47 -21.90 55.32
N ALA A 601 -8.23 -22.30 55.11
CA ALA A 601 -7.44 -23.16 56.00
C ALA A 601 -5.98 -22.84 55.66
N SER A 602 -5.31 -22.20 56.60
CA SER A 602 -4.27 -22.83 57.41
C SER A 602 -2.98 -22.99 56.62
N ASP A 603 -1.98 -22.23 57.08
CA ASP A 603 -0.57 -22.51 56.96
C ASP A 603 -0.32 -24.01 56.80
N ASP A 604 0.11 -24.43 55.61
CA ASP A 604 0.56 -25.79 55.37
C ASP A 604 1.61 -25.72 54.25
N LYS A 605 2.87 -25.81 54.70
CA LYS A 605 4.09 -26.02 53.90
C LYS A 605 4.00 -27.34 53.11
N VAL A 606 3.04 -27.45 52.21
CA VAL A 606 2.96 -28.58 51.28
C VAL A 606 3.87 -28.25 50.11
N ASP A 607 5.11 -28.70 50.27
CA ASP A 607 6.10 -28.94 49.21
C ASP A 607 6.41 -27.75 48.29
N MET A 608 6.60 -26.58 48.91
CA MET A 608 7.14 -25.37 48.25
C MET A 608 8.64 -25.31 48.48
N ILE A 609 9.41 -25.27 47.38
CA ILE A 609 10.87 -25.10 47.43
C ILE A 609 11.19 -23.62 47.62
N GLY A 610 10.60 -22.72 46.82
CA GLY A 610 10.84 -21.28 46.93
C GLY A 610 9.82 -20.45 46.15
N ARG A 611 9.77 -19.14 46.46
CA ARG A 611 8.86 -18.15 45.85
C ARG A 611 9.63 -16.87 45.53
N HIS A 612 9.62 -16.45 44.27
CA HIS A 612 10.42 -15.33 43.80
C HIS A 612 9.64 -14.45 42.82
N MET A 613 9.86 -13.14 42.88
CA MET A 613 9.28 -12.19 41.94
C MET A 613 10.23 -12.05 40.73
N ILE A 614 9.75 -12.38 39.54
CA ILE A 614 10.47 -12.15 38.28
C ILE A 614 9.80 -11.00 37.50
N ARG A 615 10.61 -10.20 36.80
CA ARG A 615 10.16 -9.00 36.08
C ARG A 615 10.56 -9.09 34.61
N LEU A 616 9.66 -8.67 33.72
CA LEU A 616 9.83 -8.72 32.26
C LEU A 616 9.27 -7.45 31.62
N GLY A 617 10.04 -6.83 30.73
CA GLY A 617 9.64 -5.62 30.02
C GLY A 617 10.85 -4.75 29.65
N PRO A 618 10.65 -3.63 28.93
CA PRO A 618 9.35 -3.13 28.48
C PRO A 618 8.82 -3.83 27.22
N ILE A 619 7.50 -4.07 27.20
CA ILE A 619 6.73 -4.36 25.99
C ILE A 619 6.15 -3.04 25.50
N VAL A 620 6.58 -2.57 24.34
CA VAL A 620 6.12 -1.31 23.74
C VAL A 620 5.03 -1.61 22.73
N LEU A 621 3.96 -0.85 22.78
CA LEU A 621 2.85 -0.99 21.84
C LEU A 621 3.00 0.01 20.72
N ASP A 622 3.04 -0.51 19.50
CA ASP A 622 3.04 0.32 18.30
C ASP A 622 1.65 0.91 18.11
N ASP A 623 1.60 2.18 17.68
CA ASP A 623 0.34 2.80 17.34
C ASP A 623 -0.26 2.07 16.13
N ASP A 624 -1.53 1.70 16.29
CA ASP A 624 -2.26 0.99 15.26
C ASP A 624 -2.78 2.02 14.25
N ASP A 625 -1.95 2.35 13.25
CA ASP A 625 -2.33 3.13 12.05
C ASP A 625 -3.50 2.49 11.25
N SER A 626 -4.09 1.39 11.73
CA SER A 626 -5.16 0.63 11.06
C SER A 626 -6.56 0.75 11.69
N VAL A 627 -6.74 1.50 12.79
CA VAL A 627 -8.07 1.60 13.41
C VAL A 627 -8.98 2.61 12.68
N GLU A 628 -8.43 3.57 11.94
CA GLU A 628 -9.22 4.51 11.14
C GLU A 628 -9.63 3.95 9.76
N SER A 629 -8.96 2.89 9.28
CA SER A 629 -9.33 2.18 8.03
C SER A 629 -10.42 1.11 8.25
N SER A 630 -10.48 0.47 9.42
CA SER A 630 -11.47 -0.59 9.70
C SER A 630 -12.92 -0.09 9.90
N LEU A 631 -13.11 1.20 10.21
CA LEU A 631 -14.43 1.85 10.23
C LEU A 631 -14.88 2.31 8.82
N ARG A 632 -13.95 2.39 7.86
CA ARG A 632 -14.22 2.73 6.47
C ARG A 632 -14.59 1.48 5.64
N GLU A 633 -14.03 0.31 5.96
CA GLU A 633 -14.42 -0.97 5.32
C GLU A 633 -15.76 -1.55 5.79
N ARG A 634 -16.21 -1.24 7.02
CA ARG A 634 -17.57 -1.63 7.44
C ARG A 634 -18.69 -0.84 6.76
N ARG A 635 -18.36 0.27 6.10
CA ARG A 635 -19.31 1.03 5.27
C ARG A 635 -19.38 0.53 3.81
N SER A 636 -18.40 -0.22 3.30
CA SER A 636 -18.44 -0.79 1.95
C SER A 636 -19.06 -2.20 1.88
N ALA A 637 -18.96 -2.99 2.96
CA ALA A 637 -19.62 -4.31 3.03
C ALA A 637 -21.16 -4.25 3.20
N ALA A 638 -21.70 -3.14 3.72
CA ALA A 638 -23.14 -2.95 3.86
C ALA A 638 -23.86 -2.60 2.54
N TRP A 639 -23.12 -2.11 1.53
CA TRP A 639 -23.68 -1.79 0.21
C TRP A 639 -23.61 -2.96 -0.78
N SER A 640 -22.70 -3.92 -0.54
CA SER A 640 -22.54 -5.10 -1.41
C SER A 640 -23.64 -6.16 -1.21
N LEU A 641 -24.33 -6.16 -0.05
CA LEU A 641 -25.50 -7.02 0.19
C LEU A 641 -26.85 -6.37 -0.18
N LEU A 642 -26.87 -5.06 -0.48
CA LEU A 642 -28.08 -4.36 -0.94
C LEU A 642 -28.20 -4.30 -2.48
N ALA A 643 -27.13 -4.56 -3.23
CA ALA A 643 -27.15 -4.59 -4.69
C ALA A 643 -27.63 -5.92 -5.31
N ALA A 644 -27.64 -7.03 -4.55
CA ALA A 644 -28.11 -8.34 -5.04
C ALA A 644 -29.57 -8.68 -4.67
N GLY A 645 -30.23 -7.86 -3.83
CA GLY A 645 -31.60 -8.13 -3.32
C GLY A 645 -32.73 -7.33 -3.98
N GLY A 646 -32.41 -6.36 -4.86
CA GLY A 646 -33.38 -5.39 -5.39
C GLY A 646 -34.37 -5.92 -6.44
N GLY A 647 -34.08 -7.07 -7.08
CA GLY A 647 -34.93 -7.63 -8.13
C GLY A 647 -36.15 -8.42 -7.64
N LEU A 648 -36.08 -8.98 -6.42
CA LEU A 648 -37.13 -9.91 -5.93
C LEU A 648 -38.26 -9.21 -5.16
N MET A 649 -38.04 -7.99 -4.65
CA MET A 649 -39.09 -7.23 -3.95
C MET A 649 -40.02 -6.44 -4.91
N ALA A 650 -39.57 -6.13 -6.13
CA ALA A 650 -40.39 -5.43 -7.12
C ALA A 650 -41.46 -6.35 -7.76
N LEU A 651 -41.17 -7.64 -7.93
CA LEU A 651 -42.14 -8.62 -8.44
C LEU A 651 -43.20 -9.01 -7.39
N ALA A 652 -42.85 -9.04 -6.10
CA ALA A 652 -43.80 -9.35 -5.03
C ALA A 652 -44.84 -8.24 -4.81
N LEU A 653 -44.47 -6.96 -4.98
CA LEU A 653 -45.38 -5.81 -4.83
C LEU A 653 -46.32 -5.64 -6.03
N VAL A 654 -45.90 -6.02 -7.25
CA VAL A 654 -46.78 -6.01 -8.43
C VAL A 654 -47.82 -7.15 -8.37
N VAL A 655 -47.45 -8.31 -7.82
CA VAL A 655 -48.38 -9.44 -7.64
C VAL A 655 -49.37 -9.20 -6.49
N LEU A 656 -48.96 -8.55 -5.38
CA LEU A 656 -49.90 -8.15 -4.32
C LEU A 656 -50.84 -7.01 -4.75
N GLY A 657 -50.34 -6.05 -5.54
CA GLY A 657 -51.17 -4.96 -6.10
C GLY A 657 -52.26 -5.46 -7.05
N ALA A 658 -51.95 -6.46 -7.89
CA ALA A 658 -52.93 -7.09 -8.79
C ALA A 658 -53.97 -7.96 -8.05
N ALA A 659 -53.62 -8.55 -6.90
CA ALA A 659 -54.54 -9.34 -6.08
C ALA A 659 -55.52 -8.46 -5.26
N ILE A 660 -55.09 -7.28 -4.81
CA ILE A 660 -55.92 -6.34 -4.04
C ILE A 660 -56.86 -5.54 -4.97
N ALA A 661 -56.44 -5.22 -6.20
CA ALA A 661 -57.30 -4.58 -7.21
C ALA A 661 -58.44 -5.49 -7.74
N LYS A 662 -58.29 -6.81 -7.66
CA LYS A 662 -59.30 -7.79 -8.12
C LYS A 662 -60.36 -8.15 -7.05
N ARG A 663 -60.09 -7.86 -5.77
CA ARG A 663 -61.03 -8.09 -4.65
C ARG A 663 -61.92 -6.88 -4.32
N SER A 664 -61.54 -5.67 -4.75
CA SER A 664 -62.33 -4.44 -4.53
C SER A 664 -63.47 -4.19 -5.54
N ARG A 665 -63.66 -5.03 -6.57
CA ARG A 665 -64.73 -4.88 -7.58
C ARG A 665 -65.93 -5.84 -7.43
N ARG A 666 -66.05 -6.58 -6.32
CA ARG A 666 -67.17 -7.54 -6.11
C ARG A 666 -68.12 -7.25 -4.95
N GLU A 667 -67.96 -6.16 -4.19
CA GLU A 667 -68.85 -5.86 -3.04
C GLU A 667 -69.34 -4.41 -3.00
N LYS A 668 -69.64 -3.84 -4.18
CA LYS A 668 -70.58 -2.73 -4.28
C LYS A 668 -71.54 -3.07 -5.40
N TRP A 669 -72.69 -3.63 -5.01
CA TRP A 669 -74.05 -3.50 -5.54
C TRP A 669 -74.92 -4.52 -4.78
N ALA A 670 -75.00 -4.32 -3.47
CA ALA A 670 -76.10 -4.83 -2.65
C ALA A 670 -76.34 -3.76 -1.58
N TYR A 671 -77.60 -3.32 -1.47
CA TYR A 671 -78.11 -2.28 -0.56
C TYR A 671 -77.94 -0.81 -0.95
N GLN A 672 -78.66 -0.39 -1.99
CA GLN A 672 -79.47 0.82 -1.91
C GLN A 672 -80.92 0.44 -2.23
N GLY A 673 -81.82 0.64 -1.28
CA GLY A 673 -83.24 0.32 -1.47
C GLY A 673 -84.04 0.16 -0.18
N LEU A 674 -84.10 1.20 0.65
CA LEU A 674 -85.23 1.42 1.55
C LEU A 674 -85.54 2.93 1.57
N THR A 675 -86.29 3.37 0.56
CA THR A 675 -87.34 4.39 0.66
C THR A 675 -88.11 4.44 -0.67
N HIS A 676 -89.44 4.34 -0.56
CA HIS A 676 -90.48 4.36 -1.63
C HIS A 676 -90.50 3.12 -2.57
N GLY A 677 -91.58 2.33 -2.71
CA GLY A 677 -92.96 2.43 -2.26
C GLY A 677 -93.93 2.45 -3.44
N LYS A 678 -94.51 1.27 -3.75
CA LYS A 678 -95.81 1.01 -4.43
C LYS A 678 -95.99 1.28 -5.94
N GLU A 679 -96.91 0.46 -6.47
CA GLU A 679 -97.65 0.49 -7.76
C GLU A 679 -96.88 -0.02 -9.00
N GLU A 680 -97.39 -0.88 -9.89
CA GLU A 680 -98.67 -1.59 -10.14
C GLU A 680 -98.32 -2.71 -11.16
N GLU A 681 -98.73 -3.97 -10.93
CA GLU A 681 -99.72 -4.75 -11.70
C GLU A 681 -99.68 -4.67 -13.24
N GLY A 682 -99.53 -5.85 -13.86
CA GLY A 682 -99.60 -6.10 -15.31
C GLY A 682 -98.92 -7.41 -15.71
#